data_AF-A0A371MZ95-F1
#
_entry.id   AF-A0A371MZ95-F1
#
_cell.length_a   1.000
_cell.length_b   1.000
_cell.length_c   1.000
_cell.angle_alpha   90.00
_cell.angle_beta   90.00
_cell.angle_gamma   90.00
#
_symmetry.space_group_name_H-M   'P 1'
#
loop_
_entity.id
_entity.type
_entity.pdbx_description
1 polymer ?
#
loop_
_entity_poly.entity_id
_entity_poly.type
_entity_poly.pdbx_seq_one_letter_code
_entity_poly.pdbx_strand_id
1 'polypeptide(L)'
;MTGDYPDDTADDDAPADGSTDDDAAATGSSDGGDEGSAADGSAPGGEGRGFAGPMRDWLSHRVAAAPDREALIHAATGDSWTFRELDALVDETAGQLAALGVEAGDHLGVVLDPGVDYVRLIHAATRLGAVLVPLSDRLTPDEVGRNVELADVTTLVCGESTESTAVEATTDVPVVSVDDPRWEGVINLSSIAPKRVEPAGWSLSETMLLLFTSGTTGTPKAVKLTMGNLLANAVAGAFRLGVSPDDRWLVTLSLHHMGGIGPILRGPLYGTTVVLREGFDAGGAADDIGKYDATGVSLVPTMLKRMLDSRGTLSDSLRVVLLGGAPAPDDLVERCRNYSVPVYPTYGMTETASQVATATPDEAFDDVGTVGRPLFFTDLWVVDEDGTAVEPGTPGEIVVSGPTVSPGYYRNPEATADAFTDAGLRTGDIGYRDDDGLLYVLNRKDDRIITGGENVDPGEVAAVLREHPAVDDVVVLGVPDSEWGERVAALVVPADPEDPPDDEDLDAFCRERLAGFKCPRLIETAEELPRTVSETIDREAVRERLVAAKPVAEAEPERAAAEERDEARATESGREADESEAEVDEVTPASDADGAAIDDAEADPADAERGGDDGGEATRDDDGEAIADEDERGDVESAEGDIDDGDGGDDEPAPDRDEE
;
A
#
# COMPACT_ATOMS: atom_id res chain seq x y z
N MET A 1 -47.57 -21.42 -13.67
CA MET A 1 -48.10 -21.09 -12.34
C MET A 1 -47.03 -20.23 -11.67
N THR A 2 -46.80 -18.96 -12.02
CA THR A 2 -47.59 -17.72 -11.81
C THR A 2 -47.97 -17.45 -10.35
N GLY A 3 -47.51 -16.29 -9.87
CA GLY A 3 -48.05 -15.49 -8.78
C GLY A 3 -46.95 -14.98 -7.85
N ASP A 4 -46.87 -13.73 -7.43
CA ASP A 4 -47.51 -12.45 -7.80
C ASP A 4 -46.90 -11.43 -6.82
N TYR A 5 -46.47 -10.26 -7.27
CA TYR A 5 -46.39 -9.06 -6.43
C TYR A 5 -46.80 -7.86 -7.28
N PRO A 6 -47.76 -7.03 -6.83
CA PRO A 6 -48.34 -5.99 -7.66
C PRO A 6 -47.53 -4.69 -7.61
N ASP A 7 -47.47 -4.08 -8.78
CA ASP A 7 -47.20 -2.67 -9.05
C ASP A 7 -48.49 -1.87 -8.79
N ASP A 8 -48.38 -0.65 -8.28
CA ASP A 8 -49.43 0.37 -8.42
C ASP A 8 -48.80 1.77 -8.43
N THR A 9 -48.99 2.40 -9.57
CA THR A 9 -48.61 3.75 -9.96
C THR A 9 -49.74 4.72 -9.61
N ALA A 10 -49.40 5.98 -9.32
CA ALA A 10 -50.32 7.10 -9.49
C ALA A 10 -49.52 8.39 -9.76
N ASP A 11 -49.64 8.87 -11.00
CA ASP A 11 -49.39 10.24 -11.44
C ASP A 11 -50.24 11.26 -10.65
N ASP A 12 -49.72 12.48 -10.46
CA ASP A 12 -50.47 13.66 -10.90
C ASP A 12 -49.59 14.93 -11.05
N ASP A 13 -49.90 15.61 -12.14
CA ASP A 13 -49.38 16.82 -12.78
C ASP A 13 -48.90 18.03 -11.95
N ALA A 14 -47.94 18.74 -12.57
CA ALA A 14 -47.43 20.09 -12.26
C ALA A 14 -48.49 21.21 -12.52
N PRO A 15 -48.24 22.52 -12.24
CA PRO A 15 -47.24 23.32 -12.99
C PRO A 15 -46.54 24.45 -12.19
N ALA A 16 -45.58 25.06 -12.90
CA ALA A 16 -44.72 26.17 -12.51
C ALA A 16 -45.35 27.58 -12.66
N ASP A 17 -44.94 28.50 -11.78
CA ASP A 17 -44.63 29.92 -12.00
C ASP A 17 -43.56 30.31 -10.94
N GLY A 18 -42.68 31.30 -11.03
CA GLY A 18 -42.52 32.41 -11.95
C GLY A 18 -42.36 33.72 -11.16
N SER A 19 -41.13 34.25 -11.10
CA SER A 19 -40.76 35.68 -10.97
C SER A 19 -40.36 36.30 -9.60
N THR A 20 -39.07 36.68 -9.56
CA THR A 20 -38.47 38.04 -9.34
C THR A 20 -38.53 38.80 -8.00
N ASP A 21 -37.31 39.16 -7.58
CA ASP A 21 -36.78 40.48 -7.18
C ASP A 21 -36.94 41.06 -5.75
N ASP A 22 -35.75 41.32 -5.19
CA ASP A 22 -35.23 42.54 -4.56
C ASP A 22 -35.62 43.00 -3.13
N ASP A 23 -34.52 43.18 -2.39
CA ASP A 23 -34.08 44.39 -1.67
C ASP A 23 -34.22 44.58 -0.13
N ALA A 24 -33.04 44.89 0.44
CA ALA A 24 -32.71 45.96 1.39
C ALA A 24 -33.12 45.89 2.88
N ALA A 25 -32.12 45.58 3.70
CA ALA A 25 -31.47 46.48 4.68
C ALA A 25 -32.28 47.49 5.55
N ALA A 26 -32.11 47.29 6.88
CA ALA A 26 -31.59 48.26 7.87
C ALA A 26 -32.52 49.03 8.85
N THR A 27 -32.05 49.00 10.11
CA THR A 27 -32.09 50.00 11.19
C THR A 27 -33.32 50.15 12.10
N GLY A 28 -33.05 50.29 13.41
CA GLY A 28 -33.90 51.07 14.33
C GLY A 28 -33.94 50.62 15.80
N SER A 29 -32.98 51.08 16.61
CA SER A 29 -32.97 51.03 18.08
C SER A 29 -34.15 51.79 18.75
N SER A 30 -34.56 51.38 19.95
CA SER A 30 -34.49 52.23 21.17
C SER A 30 -35.01 51.55 22.45
N ASP A 31 -34.14 51.60 23.47
CA ASP A 31 -34.32 51.81 24.91
C ASP A 31 -35.54 51.31 25.71
N GLY A 32 -35.22 50.71 26.87
CA GLY A 32 -36.06 50.72 28.06
C GLY A 32 -35.67 49.61 29.05
N GLY A 33 -34.76 49.90 29.98
CA GLY A 33 -34.38 48.97 31.05
C GLY A 33 -35.44 48.85 32.15
N ASP A 34 -35.41 47.76 32.91
CA ASP A 34 -35.45 47.78 34.37
C ASP A 34 -35.08 46.40 34.94
N GLU A 35 -34.35 46.39 36.05
CA GLU A 35 -33.98 45.20 36.82
C GLU A 35 -35.18 44.68 37.62
N GLY A 36 -35.39 43.37 37.65
CA GLY A 36 -36.47 42.77 38.43
C GLY A 36 -36.38 41.26 38.55
N SER A 37 -35.64 40.80 39.55
CA SER A 37 -35.59 39.41 40.03
C SER A 37 -36.97 38.82 40.33
N ALA A 38 -37.27 37.63 39.80
CA ALA A 38 -38.20 36.68 40.41
C ALA A 38 -37.88 35.25 39.95
N ALA A 39 -37.72 34.37 40.93
CA ALA A 39 -37.45 32.94 40.81
C ALA A 39 -38.53 32.20 40.01
N ASP A 40 -38.09 31.30 39.12
CA ASP A 40 -38.97 30.37 38.43
C ASP A 40 -38.90 28.98 39.09
N GLY A 41 -40.09 28.41 39.30
CA GLY A 41 -40.33 27.16 39.99
C GLY A 41 -40.37 25.99 39.01
N SER A 42 -39.65 24.94 39.38
CA SER A 42 -39.49 23.69 38.64
C SER A 42 -40.81 23.02 38.20
N ALA A 43 -40.86 22.64 36.92
CA ALA A 43 -41.59 21.45 36.46
C ALA A 43 -40.57 20.30 36.29
N PRO A 44 -40.91 19.05 36.64
CA PRO A 44 -39.93 17.96 36.66
C PRO A 44 -39.57 17.57 35.23
N GLY A 45 -38.29 17.72 34.89
CA GLY A 45 -37.72 17.30 33.62
C GLY A 45 -37.84 15.79 33.46
N GLY A 46 -38.42 15.37 32.34
CA GLY A 46 -38.23 14.02 31.84
C GLY A 46 -36.76 13.88 31.46
N GLU A 47 -36.01 13.12 32.26
CA GLU A 47 -34.71 12.63 31.87
C GLU A 47 -34.89 11.75 30.62
N GLY A 48 -34.65 12.33 29.45
CA GLY A 48 -34.31 11.54 28.29
C GLY A 48 -33.06 10.75 28.63
N ARG A 49 -33.20 9.43 28.82
CA ARG A 49 -32.06 8.52 28.84
C ARG A 49 -31.34 8.68 27.50
N GLY A 50 -30.29 9.48 27.47
CA GLY A 50 -29.38 9.52 26.33
C GLY A 50 -28.79 8.12 26.15
N PHE A 51 -29.09 7.48 25.03
CA PHE A 51 -28.55 6.17 24.65
C PHE A 51 -27.07 6.24 24.21
N ALA A 52 -26.33 7.29 24.57
CA ALA A 52 -24.92 7.43 24.24
C ALA A 52 -24.07 6.76 25.33
N GLY A 53 -24.05 5.43 25.34
CA GLY A 53 -22.99 4.69 26.01
C GLY A 53 -21.65 4.89 25.26
N PRO A 54 -20.50 4.71 25.93
CA PRO A 54 -19.21 4.73 25.25
C PRO A 54 -19.20 3.71 24.10
N MET A 55 -18.53 4.06 23.00
CA MET A 55 -18.32 3.13 21.89
C MET A 55 -17.60 1.88 22.40
N ARG A 56 -18.13 0.69 22.09
CA ARG A 56 -17.45 -0.58 22.39
C ARG A 56 -16.25 -0.72 21.46
N ASP A 57 -15.18 -1.35 21.94
CA ASP A 57 -14.14 -1.83 21.03
C ASP A 57 -14.76 -2.80 20.00
N TRP A 58 -14.17 -2.84 18.80
CA TRP A 58 -14.70 -3.60 17.68
C TRP A 58 -14.84 -5.11 17.92
N LEU A 59 -14.01 -5.70 18.76
CA LEU A 59 -14.05 -7.13 19.05
C LEU A 59 -15.24 -7.42 19.96
N SER A 60 -15.40 -6.64 21.04
CA SER A 60 -16.58 -6.68 21.89
C SER A 60 -17.88 -6.41 21.12
N HIS A 61 -17.84 -5.51 20.12
CA HIS A 61 -18.98 -5.28 19.24
C HIS A 61 -19.31 -6.54 18.42
N ARG A 62 -18.31 -7.20 17.83
CA ARG A 62 -18.48 -8.43 17.07
C ARG A 62 -18.96 -9.60 17.93
N VAL A 63 -18.43 -9.78 19.13
CA VAL A 63 -18.86 -10.83 20.08
C VAL A 63 -20.35 -10.69 20.42
N ALA A 64 -20.85 -9.47 20.55
CA ALA A 64 -22.27 -9.24 20.79
C ALA A 64 -23.16 -9.62 19.59
N ALA A 65 -22.63 -9.56 18.37
CA ALA A 65 -23.36 -9.81 17.13
C ALA A 65 -23.25 -11.26 16.63
N ALA A 66 -22.05 -11.84 16.66
CA ALA A 66 -21.73 -13.15 16.10
C ALA A 66 -20.58 -13.83 16.88
N PRO A 67 -20.82 -14.25 18.13
CA PRO A 67 -19.75 -14.71 19.03
C PRO A 67 -19.12 -16.04 18.60
N ASP A 68 -19.91 -16.94 18.02
CA ASP A 68 -19.49 -18.32 17.73
C ASP A 68 -18.96 -18.47 16.29
N ARG A 69 -18.74 -17.34 15.59
CA ARG A 69 -18.13 -17.32 14.26
C ARG A 69 -16.61 -17.35 14.40
N GLU A 70 -15.94 -18.08 13.52
CA GLU A 70 -14.48 -18.24 13.50
C GLU A 70 -13.80 -16.89 13.21
N ALA A 71 -12.91 -16.47 14.11
CA ALA A 71 -12.24 -15.18 14.06
C ALA A 71 -10.79 -15.30 13.58
N LEU A 72 -10.08 -16.31 14.08
CA LEU A 72 -8.65 -16.50 13.87
C LEU A 72 -8.32 -17.98 13.69
N ILE A 73 -7.46 -18.29 12.73
CA ILE A 73 -6.80 -19.58 12.56
C ILE A 73 -5.30 -19.34 12.59
N HIS A 74 -4.55 -20.08 13.40
CA HIS A 74 -3.08 -20.09 13.36
C HIS A 74 -2.62 -21.13 12.35
N ALA A 75 -2.07 -20.68 11.22
CA ALA A 75 -1.81 -21.54 10.07
C ALA A 75 -0.80 -22.67 10.37
N ALA A 76 0.16 -22.41 11.27
CA ALA A 76 1.22 -23.35 11.63
C ALA A 76 0.68 -24.58 12.40
N THR A 77 -0.22 -24.38 13.36
CA THR A 77 -0.77 -25.45 14.21
C THR A 77 -2.12 -25.97 13.71
N GLY A 78 -2.88 -25.13 13.01
CA GLY A 78 -4.28 -25.36 12.67
C GLY A 78 -5.25 -25.04 13.80
N ASP A 79 -4.77 -24.46 14.91
CA ASP A 79 -5.64 -24.01 16.00
C ASP A 79 -6.53 -22.87 15.52
N SER A 80 -7.78 -22.87 16.00
CA SER A 80 -8.82 -21.92 15.60
C SER A 80 -9.54 -21.36 16.81
N TRP A 81 -9.92 -20.09 16.74
CA TRP A 81 -10.69 -19.40 17.78
C TRP A 81 -11.90 -18.71 17.17
N THR A 82 -13.05 -18.89 17.79
CA THR A 82 -14.23 -18.05 17.57
C THR A 82 -13.99 -16.63 18.10
N PHE A 83 -14.82 -15.66 17.69
CA PHE A 83 -14.74 -14.30 18.24
C PHE A 83 -14.87 -14.29 19.76
N ARG A 84 -15.70 -15.16 20.35
CA ARG A 84 -15.83 -15.30 21.81
C ARG A 84 -14.54 -15.81 22.47
N GLU A 85 -13.88 -16.79 21.87
CA GLU A 85 -12.66 -17.37 22.43
C GLU A 85 -11.49 -16.40 22.30
N LEU A 86 -11.36 -15.74 21.15
CA LEU A 86 -10.38 -14.67 20.96
C LEU A 86 -10.62 -13.52 21.95
N ASP A 87 -11.87 -13.13 22.16
CA ASP A 87 -12.24 -12.09 23.12
C ASP A 87 -11.83 -12.42 24.56
N ALA A 88 -11.95 -13.69 24.96
CA ALA A 88 -11.50 -14.15 26.28
C ALA A 88 -9.97 -14.06 26.42
N LEU A 89 -9.21 -14.42 25.38
CA LEU A 89 -7.75 -14.28 25.36
C LEU A 89 -7.32 -12.80 25.43
N VAL A 90 -8.07 -11.92 24.76
CA VAL A 90 -7.84 -10.47 24.78
C VAL A 90 -8.22 -9.88 26.14
N ASP A 91 -9.31 -10.35 26.77
CA ASP A 91 -9.71 -9.92 28.12
C ASP A 91 -8.64 -10.25 29.15
N GLU A 92 -8.03 -11.44 29.04
CA GLU A 92 -6.90 -11.83 29.88
C GLU A 92 -5.69 -10.91 29.66
N THR A 93 -5.25 -10.72 28.41
CA THR A 93 -4.10 -9.87 28.07
C THR A 93 -4.33 -8.41 28.49
N ALA A 94 -5.51 -7.86 28.21
CA ALA A 94 -5.87 -6.51 28.63
C ALA A 94 -5.87 -6.40 30.16
N GLY A 95 -6.39 -7.41 30.86
CA GLY A 95 -6.37 -7.48 32.32
C GLY A 95 -4.97 -7.54 32.91
N GLN A 96 -4.05 -8.25 32.26
CA GLN A 96 -2.63 -8.34 32.66
C GLN A 96 -1.92 -7.01 32.46
N LEU A 97 -2.03 -6.40 31.27
CA LEU A 97 -1.46 -5.09 30.97
C LEU A 97 -2.02 -4.00 31.90
N ALA A 98 -3.32 -4.03 32.18
CA ALA A 98 -3.92 -3.08 33.10
C ALA A 98 -3.44 -3.32 34.55
N ALA A 99 -3.23 -4.57 34.97
CA ALA A 99 -2.65 -4.90 36.27
C ALA A 99 -1.18 -4.48 36.39
N LEU A 100 -0.43 -4.52 35.28
CA LEU A 100 0.91 -3.96 35.17
C LEU A 100 0.93 -2.43 35.30
N GLY A 101 -0.16 -1.78 34.90
CA GLY A 101 -0.33 -0.32 35.03
C GLY A 101 -0.52 0.41 33.71
N VAL A 102 -0.75 -0.29 32.59
CA VAL A 102 -1.10 0.33 31.31
C VAL A 102 -2.51 0.94 31.41
N GLU A 103 -2.61 2.22 31.08
CA GLU A 103 -3.84 3.02 31.13
C GLU A 103 -4.21 3.58 29.73
N ALA A 104 -5.37 4.22 29.64
CA ALA A 104 -5.79 4.88 28.41
C ALA A 104 -4.87 6.06 28.08
N GLY A 105 -4.43 6.16 26.81
CA GLY A 105 -3.48 7.16 26.33
C GLY A 105 -2.02 6.74 26.45
N ASP A 106 -1.71 5.64 27.15
CA ASP A 106 -0.36 5.09 27.17
C ASP A 106 0.02 4.52 25.80
N HIS A 107 1.30 4.62 25.46
CA HIS A 107 1.83 4.07 24.22
C HIS A 107 2.49 2.72 24.49
N LEU A 108 1.92 1.65 23.91
CA LEU A 108 2.37 0.27 24.06
C LEU A 108 3.23 -0.12 22.85
N GLY A 109 4.55 -0.14 23.04
CA GLY A 109 5.49 -0.63 22.04
C GLY A 109 5.43 -2.14 21.92
N VAL A 110 5.45 -2.66 20.70
CA VAL A 110 5.44 -4.11 20.45
C VAL A 110 6.52 -4.47 19.44
N VAL A 111 7.54 -5.20 19.90
CA VAL A 111 8.60 -5.78 19.06
C VAL A 111 8.47 -7.31 19.14
N LEU A 112 7.67 -7.87 18.26
CA LEU A 112 7.29 -9.29 18.27
C LEU A 112 7.27 -9.85 16.85
N ASP A 113 7.58 -11.14 16.73
CA ASP A 113 7.25 -11.90 15.54
C ASP A 113 5.71 -11.95 15.35
N PRO A 114 5.21 -12.01 14.10
CA PRO A 114 3.78 -12.22 13.86
C PRO A 114 3.30 -13.52 14.52
N GLY A 115 2.28 -13.43 15.36
CA GLY A 115 1.76 -14.57 16.11
C GLY A 115 0.47 -14.23 16.87
N VAL A 116 -0.10 -15.23 17.55
CA VAL A 116 -1.37 -15.07 18.28
C VAL A 116 -1.25 -14.02 19.38
N ASP A 117 -0.12 -13.95 20.09
CA ASP A 117 0.11 -12.93 21.12
C ASP A 117 0.15 -11.51 20.56
N TYR A 118 0.65 -11.33 19.33
CA TYR A 118 0.57 -10.04 18.63
C TYR A 118 -0.90 -9.64 18.39
N VAL A 119 -1.73 -10.57 17.90
CA VAL A 119 -3.17 -10.35 17.71
C VAL A 119 -3.86 -9.98 19.04
N ARG A 120 -3.50 -10.68 20.13
CA ARG A 120 -4.01 -10.36 21.47
C ARG A 120 -3.65 -8.94 21.89
N LEU A 121 -2.39 -8.53 21.70
CA LEU A 121 -1.92 -7.17 22.05
C LEU A 121 -2.60 -6.08 21.23
N ILE A 122 -2.85 -6.30 19.93
CA ILE A 122 -3.56 -5.37 19.06
C ILE A 122 -4.96 -5.05 19.63
N HIS A 123 -5.73 -6.09 19.96
CA HIS A 123 -7.08 -5.90 20.49
C HIS A 123 -7.05 -5.45 21.96
N ALA A 124 -6.06 -5.86 22.76
CA ALA A 124 -5.92 -5.46 24.15
C ALA A 124 -5.60 -3.95 24.27
N ALA A 125 -4.71 -3.41 23.43
CA ALA A 125 -4.46 -1.96 23.38
C ALA A 125 -5.75 -1.19 23.05
N THR A 126 -6.48 -1.66 22.04
CA THR A 126 -7.80 -1.13 21.65
C THR A 126 -8.88 -1.32 22.73
N ARG A 127 -8.71 -2.24 23.69
CA ARG A 127 -9.62 -2.37 24.82
C ARG A 127 -9.28 -1.40 25.94
N LEU A 128 -7.98 -1.15 26.15
CA LEU A 128 -7.47 -0.35 27.25
C LEU A 128 -7.53 1.16 27.02
N GLY A 129 -7.65 1.61 25.77
CA GLY A 129 -7.45 3.03 25.48
C GLY A 129 -6.02 3.35 25.07
N ALA A 130 -5.15 2.35 24.96
CA ALA A 130 -3.72 2.54 24.70
C ALA A 130 -3.47 2.68 23.19
N VAL A 131 -2.46 3.47 22.84
CA VAL A 131 -1.96 3.61 21.48
C VAL A 131 -0.96 2.49 21.22
N LEU A 132 -1.23 1.66 20.22
CA LEU A 132 -0.29 0.61 19.85
C LEU A 132 0.84 1.21 19.01
N VAL A 133 2.08 0.83 19.31
CA VAL A 133 3.28 1.21 18.54
C VAL A 133 3.98 -0.06 18.05
N PRO A 134 3.51 -0.64 16.93
CA PRO A 134 4.16 -1.78 16.28
C PRO A 134 5.58 -1.44 15.81
N LEU A 135 6.57 -2.23 16.23
CA LEU A 135 7.97 -2.10 15.84
C LEU A 135 8.43 -3.37 15.12
N SER A 136 9.35 -3.20 14.17
CA SER A 136 9.93 -4.32 13.44
C SER A 136 10.92 -5.09 14.32
N ASP A 137 10.76 -6.41 14.31
CA ASP A 137 11.66 -7.43 14.87
C ASP A 137 13.04 -7.46 14.19
N ARG A 138 13.14 -6.86 13.00
CA ARG A 138 14.38 -6.77 12.21
C ARG A 138 15.20 -5.51 12.51
N LEU A 139 14.69 -4.60 13.33
CA LEU A 139 15.42 -3.41 13.76
C LEU A 139 16.53 -3.79 14.74
N THR A 140 17.63 -3.05 14.65
CA THR A 140 18.68 -3.11 15.66
C THR A 140 18.20 -2.51 16.99
N PRO A 141 18.83 -2.85 18.13
CA PRO A 141 18.48 -2.28 19.42
C PRO A 141 18.47 -0.74 19.44
N ASP A 142 19.46 -0.10 18.78
CA ASP A 142 19.54 1.36 18.69
C ASP A 142 18.36 1.98 17.92
N GLU A 143 17.88 1.30 16.87
CA GLU A 143 16.72 1.76 16.10
C GLU A 143 15.42 1.58 16.88
N VAL A 144 15.27 0.45 17.59
CA VAL A 144 14.15 0.21 18.50
C VAL A 144 14.14 1.28 19.61
N GLY A 145 15.29 1.56 20.23
CA GLY A 145 15.43 2.59 21.26
C GLY A 145 15.04 3.98 20.77
N ARG A 146 15.50 4.37 19.58
CA ARG A 146 15.12 5.64 18.95
C ARG A 146 13.62 5.73 18.69
N ASN A 147 12.99 4.65 18.23
CA ASN A 147 11.55 4.63 17.97
C ASN A 147 10.73 4.64 19.27
N VAL A 148 11.20 3.95 20.32
CA VAL A 148 10.65 4.00 21.68
C VAL A 148 10.63 5.44 22.19
N GLU A 149 11.74 6.17 22.04
CA GLU A 149 11.82 7.59 22.43
C GLU A 149 10.90 8.48 21.57
N LEU A 150 10.95 8.34 20.24
CA LEU A 150 10.19 9.21 19.33
C LEU A 150 8.68 9.07 19.54
N ALA A 151 8.23 7.85 19.83
CA ALA A 151 6.83 7.54 20.06
C ALA A 151 6.45 7.55 21.54
N ASP A 152 7.25 8.07 22.48
CA ASP A 152 6.97 8.06 23.93
C ASP A 152 6.41 6.73 24.45
N VAL A 153 7.00 5.61 24.00
CA VAL A 153 6.57 4.29 24.46
C VAL A 153 6.70 4.23 25.98
N THR A 154 5.66 3.77 26.65
CA THR A 154 5.56 3.68 28.12
C THR A 154 5.79 2.27 28.64
N THR A 155 5.59 1.27 27.78
CA THR A 155 5.81 -0.15 28.06
C THR A 155 6.19 -0.81 26.73
N LEU A 156 7.28 -1.57 26.71
CA LEU A 156 7.74 -2.30 25.53
C LEU A 156 7.49 -3.80 25.72
N VAL A 157 6.69 -4.38 24.84
CA VAL A 157 6.37 -5.81 24.83
C VAL A 157 7.23 -6.53 23.79
N CYS A 158 7.83 -7.65 24.19
CA CYS A 158 8.67 -8.51 23.37
C CYS A 158 8.31 -9.98 23.57
N GLY A 159 8.98 -10.86 22.82
CA GLY A 159 8.85 -12.30 22.88
C GLY A 159 10.25 -12.93 22.94
N GLU A 160 10.31 -14.26 22.98
CA GLU A 160 11.55 -14.99 23.22
C GLU A 160 12.68 -14.63 22.23
N SER A 161 12.35 -14.44 20.95
CA SER A 161 13.29 -14.10 19.87
C SER A 161 13.74 -12.63 19.90
N THR A 162 12.90 -11.72 20.39
CA THR A 162 13.11 -10.27 20.36
C THR A 162 13.51 -9.69 21.72
N GLU A 163 13.53 -10.50 22.79
CA GLU A 163 13.83 -10.06 24.16
C GLU A 163 15.20 -9.40 24.28
N SER A 164 16.25 -9.96 23.65
CA SER A 164 17.58 -9.35 23.69
C SER A 164 17.58 -7.96 23.07
N THR A 165 16.90 -7.79 21.93
CA THR A 165 16.79 -6.49 21.26
C THR A 165 16.05 -5.48 22.13
N ALA A 166 14.94 -5.89 22.76
CA ALA A 166 14.15 -5.03 23.63
C ALA A 166 14.91 -4.57 24.88
N VAL A 167 15.66 -5.48 25.53
CA VAL A 167 16.46 -5.18 26.72
C VAL A 167 17.65 -4.27 26.40
N GLU A 168 18.29 -4.45 25.23
CA GLU A 168 19.39 -3.59 24.79
C GLU A 168 18.90 -2.21 24.30
N ALA A 169 17.68 -2.12 23.78
CA ALA A 169 17.11 -0.90 23.22
C ALA A 169 16.79 0.18 24.26
N THR A 170 16.49 -0.20 25.51
CA THR A 170 16.04 0.76 26.51
C THR A 170 16.23 0.28 27.95
N THR A 171 16.55 1.22 28.84
CA THR A 171 16.56 1.02 30.30
C THR A 171 15.53 1.86 31.04
N ASP A 172 14.83 2.75 30.32
CA ASP A 172 13.95 3.76 30.91
C ASP A 172 12.48 3.34 30.91
N VAL A 173 12.10 2.37 30.06
CA VAL A 173 10.74 1.84 29.98
C VAL A 173 10.71 0.38 30.43
N PRO A 174 9.64 -0.09 31.11
CA PRO A 174 9.49 -1.49 31.45
C PRO A 174 9.45 -2.39 30.19
N VAL A 175 10.29 -3.42 30.18
CA VAL A 175 10.28 -4.48 29.17
C VAL A 175 9.46 -5.66 29.69
N VAL A 176 8.53 -6.13 28.87
CA VAL A 176 7.56 -7.17 29.21
C VAL A 176 7.63 -8.27 28.16
N SER A 177 7.84 -9.51 28.58
CA SER A 177 7.83 -10.67 27.68
C SER A 177 6.47 -11.35 27.70
N VAL A 178 5.97 -11.75 26.53
CA VAL A 178 4.82 -12.66 26.41
C VAL A 178 5.21 -14.13 26.67
N ASP A 179 6.49 -14.45 26.54
CA ASP A 179 7.11 -15.74 26.85
C ASP A 179 7.81 -15.73 28.22
N ASP A 180 8.30 -16.89 28.67
CA ASP A 180 9.16 -16.98 29.85
C ASP A 180 10.46 -16.18 29.65
N PRO A 181 10.72 -15.13 30.44
CA PRO A 181 11.83 -14.23 30.20
C PRO A 181 13.17 -14.88 30.52
N ARG A 182 14.18 -14.60 29.68
CA ARG A 182 15.55 -15.09 29.83
C ARG A 182 16.48 -14.04 30.46
N TRP A 183 16.05 -12.78 30.52
CA TRP A 183 16.85 -11.66 31.04
C TRP A 183 16.34 -11.16 32.41
N GLU A 184 17.27 -10.73 33.25
CA GLU A 184 16.94 -10.14 34.55
C GLU A 184 16.26 -8.78 34.35
N GLY A 185 15.15 -8.54 35.08
CA GLY A 185 14.40 -7.29 34.99
C GLY A 185 13.29 -7.27 33.96
N VAL A 186 13.20 -8.29 33.08
CA VAL A 186 12.06 -8.45 32.16
C VAL A 186 10.88 -9.06 32.91
N ILE A 187 9.71 -8.46 32.73
CA ILE A 187 8.47 -8.87 33.39
C ILE A 187 7.78 -9.92 32.53
N ASN A 188 7.47 -11.09 33.08
CA ASN A 188 6.64 -12.09 32.40
C ASN A 188 5.17 -11.68 32.47
N LEU A 189 4.54 -11.36 31.33
CA LEU A 189 3.14 -10.94 31.27
C LEU A 189 2.19 -12.01 31.80
N SER A 190 2.45 -13.29 31.48
CA SER A 190 1.62 -14.43 31.91
C SER A 190 1.66 -14.66 33.43
N SER A 191 2.69 -14.16 34.12
CA SER A 191 2.82 -14.26 35.58
C SER A 191 1.94 -13.24 36.32
N ILE A 192 1.40 -12.24 35.61
CA ILE A 192 0.55 -11.20 36.18
C ILE A 192 -0.88 -11.73 36.26
N ALA A 193 -1.50 -11.64 37.44
CA ALA A 193 -2.91 -11.98 37.57
C ALA A 193 -3.77 -10.89 36.87
N PRO A 194 -4.63 -11.24 35.90
CA PRO A 194 -5.44 -10.26 35.19
C PRO A 194 -6.43 -9.57 36.13
N LYS A 195 -6.56 -8.24 36.03
CA LYS A 195 -7.66 -7.49 36.66
C LYS A 195 -8.80 -7.26 35.68
N ARG A 196 -10.03 -7.09 36.18
CA ARG A 196 -11.18 -6.76 35.35
C ARG A 196 -10.96 -5.40 34.66
N VAL A 197 -11.13 -5.38 33.34
CA VAL A 197 -11.08 -4.17 32.51
C VAL A 197 -12.51 -3.83 32.06
N GLU A 198 -12.87 -2.57 32.17
CA GLU A 198 -14.02 -2.02 31.45
C GLU A 198 -13.46 -1.37 30.17
N PRO A 199 -13.95 -1.71 28.97
CA PRO A 199 -13.42 -1.16 27.73
C PRO A 199 -13.42 0.37 27.74
N ALA A 200 -12.33 0.96 27.25
CA ALA A 200 -12.22 2.41 27.12
C ALA A 200 -13.31 2.97 26.19
N GLY A 201 -13.72 4.21 26.43
CA GLY A 201 -14.60 4.93 25.53
C GLY A 201 -13.79 5.63 24.43
N TRP A 202 -14.28 5.54 23.19
CA TRP A 202 -13.57 6.04 22.01
C TRP A 202 -14.29 7.19 21.32
N SER A 203 -13.49 8.04 20.68
CA SER A 203 -13.94 9.02 19.68
C SER A 203 -13.31 8.69 18.33
N LEU A 204 -13.89 9.17 17.23
CA LEU A 204 -13.30 8.97 15.90
C LEU A 204 -11.92 9.66 15.75
N SER A 205 -11.63 10.67 16.57
CA SER A 205 -10.34 11.36 16.58
C SER A 205 -9.26 10.68 17.43
N GLU A 206 -9.61 9.63 18.19
CA GLU A 206 -8.66 8.96 19.08
C GLU A 206 -7.59 8.24 18.26
N THR A 207 -6.31 8.42 18.62
CA THR A 207 -5.19 7.74 17.93
C THR A 207 -5.12 6.30 18.41
N MET A 208 -5.14 5.35 17.48
CA MET A 208 -5.10 3.92 17.76
C MET A 208 -3.72 3.34 17.53
N LEU A 209 -3.04 3.80 16.48
CA LEU A 209 -1.74 3.30 16.06
C LEU A 209 -0.76 4.45 15.81
N LEU A 210 0.50 4.23 16.16
CA LEU A 210 1.64 4.94 15.61
C LEU A 210 2.45 3.97 14.77
N LEU A 211 2.41 4.14 13.45
CA LEU A 211 3.18 3.31 12.52
C LEU A 211 4.36 4.09 11.96
N PHE A 212 5.54 3.49 12.01
CA PHE A 212 6.75 4.09 11.51
C PHE A 212 6.89 3.91 10.00
N THR A 213 7.24 4.99 9.30
CA THR A 213 7.65 4.99 7.90
C THR A 213 9.11 5.43 7.79
N SER A 214 9.83 4.88 6.81
CA SER A 214 11.16 5.36 6.42
C SER A 214 10.99 6.77 5.83
N GLY A 215 11.38 7.80 6.60
CA GLY A 215 11.35 9.16 6.11
C GLY A 215 12.38 9.38 5.00
N THR A 216 12.08 10.28 4.06
CA THR A 216 13.00 10.66 2.96
C THR A 216 14.30 11.29 3.47
N THR A 217 14.34 11.71 4.73
CA THR A 217 15.51 12.28 5.42
C THR A 217 16.32 11.25 6.22
N GLY A 218 16.00 9.95 6.13
CA GLY A 218 16.63 8.86 6.89
C GLY A 218 16.14 8.71 8.33
N THR A 219 15.47 9.71 8.90
CA THR A 219 14.84 9.61 10.24
C THR A 219 13.43 9.03 10.13
N PRO A 220 13.09 7.96 10.88
CA PRO A 220 11.74 7.40 10.89
C PRO A 220 10.68 8.42 11.31
N LYS A 221 9.51 8.41 10.66
CA LYS A 221 8.35 9.24 11.02
C LYS A 221 7.23 8.35 11.56
N ALA A 222 6.70 8.68 12.74
CA ALA A 222 5.56 7.97 13.32
C ALA A 222 4.25 8.59 12.81
N VAL A 223 3.52 7.90 11.93
CA VAL A 223 2.22 8.31 11.41
C VAL A 223 1.14 8.04 12.45
N LYS A 224 0.33 9.06 12.78
CA LYS A 224 -0.84 8.89 13.66
C LYS A 224 -2.00 8.31 12.87
N LEU A 225 -2.54 7.17 13.29
CA LEU A 225 -3.76 6.61 12.70
C LEU A 225 -4.89 6.61 13.72
N THR A 226 -5.96 7.33 13.40
CA THR A 226 -7.11 7.44 14.29
C THR A 226 -8.13 6.34 14.06
N MET A 227 -9.01 6.12 15.03
CA MET A 227 -10.16 5.22 14.88
C MET A 227 -11.00 5.57 13.66
N GLY A 228 -11.22 6.87 13.41
CA GLY A 228 -11.94 7.37 12.24
C GLY A 228 -11.26 7.00 10.92
N ASN A 229 -9.93 7.16 10.84
CA ASN A 229 -9.17 6.79 9.63
C ASN A 229 -9.27 5.30 9.34
N LEU A 230 -9.07 4.47 10.37
CA LEU A 230 -9.12 3.01 10.26
C LEU A 230 -10.52 2.52 9.88
N LEU A 231 -11.57 3.06 10.49
CA LEU A 231 -12.96 2.73 10.16
C LEU A 231 -13.33 3.15 8.74
N ALA A 232 -12.95 4.37 8.35
CA ALA A 232 -13.23 4.88 7.00
C ALA A 232 -12.56 4.02 5.94
N ASN A 233 -11.29 3.67 6.14
CA ASN A 233 -10.56 2.80 5.23
C ASN A 233 -11.16 1.38 5.19
N ALA A 234 -11.57 0.84 6.35
CA ALA A 234 -12.24 -0.46 6.41
C ALA A 234 -13.55 -0.46 5.59
N VAL A 235 -14.42 0.52 5.78
CA VAL A 235 -15.67 0.63 5.01
C VAL A 235 -15.41 0.77 3.52
N ALA A 236 -14.47 1.64 3.14
CA ALA A 236 -14.15 1.90 1.75
C ALA A 236 -13.57 0.67 1.03
N GLY A 237 -12.65 -0.04 1.69
CA GLY A 237 -12.07 -1.29 1.18
C GLY A 237 -13.12 -2.41 1.09
N ALA A 238 -13.96 -2.59 2.12
CA ALA A 238 -15.02 -3.59 2.10
C ALA A 238 -16.01 -3.38 0.96
N PHE A 239 -16.40 -2.12 0.70
CA PHE A 239 -17.27 -1.77 -0.41
C PHE A 239 -16.62 -2.06 -1.77
N ARG A 240 -15.35 -1.68 -1.95
CA ARG A 240 -14.63 -1.89 -3.21
C ARG A 240 -14.36 -3.36 -3.53
N LEU A 241 -14.00 -4.15 -2.52
CA LEU A 241 -13.67 -5.57 -2.68
C LEU A 241 -14.89 -6.49 -2.61
N GLY A 242 -16.07 -5.96 -2.23
CA GLY A 242 -17.26 -6.76 -2.00
C GLY A 242 -17.05 -7.78 -0.89
N VAL A 243 -16.55 -7.35 0.27
CA VAL A 243 -16.26 -8.24 1.41
C VAL A 243 -17.57 -8.85 1.93
N SER A 244 -17.55 -10.16 2.15
CA SER A 244 -18.58 -10.96 2.80
C SER A 244 -18.06 -11.41 4.17
N PRO A 245 -18.91 -11.55 5.20
CA PRO A 245 -18.51 -12.19 6.45
C PRO A 245 -17.92 -13.60 6.26
N ASP A 246 -18.32 -14.32 5.20
CA ASP A 246 -17.81 -15.67 4.88
C ASP A 246 -16.38 -15.67 4.33
N ASP A 247 -15.81 -14.49 4.08
CA ASP A 247 -14.43 -14.38 3.64
C ASP A 247 -13.43 -14.82 4.72
N ARG A 248 -12.34 -15.41 4.24
CA ARG A 248 -11.18 -15.81 5.02
C ARG A 248 -9.96 -15.09 4.46
N TRP A 249 -9.33 -14.24 5.28
CA TRP A 249 -8.19 -13.44 4.85
C TRP A 249 -6.88 -14.04 5.35
N LEU A 250 -6.03 -14.48 4.43
CA LEU A 250 -4.69 -14.94 4.73
C LEU A 250 -3.76 -13.74 4.99
N VAL A 251 -3.12 -13.74 6.15
CA VAL A 251 -2.13 -12.74 6.57
C VAL A 251 -0.76 -13.39 6.57
N THR A 252 0.09 -12.93 5.65
CA THR A 252 1.52 -13.33 5.54
C THR A 252 2.47 -12.15 5.71
N LEU A 253 1.94 -10.93 5.68
CA LEU A 253 2.69 -9.69 5.83
C LEU A 253 2.93 -9.38 7.32
N SER A 254 4.00 -8.66 7.59
CA SER A 254 4.32 -8.29 8.98
C SER A 254 3.26 -7.37 9.60
N LEU A 255 3.05 -7.55 10.91
CA LEU A 255 2.03 -6.84 11.68
C LEU A 255 2.46 -5.45 12.14
N HIS A 256 3.70 -5.03 11.84
CA HIS A 256 4.15 -3.64 12.05
C HIS A 256 3.91 -2.70 10.86
N HIS A 257 3.25 -3.19 9.81
CA HIS A 257 2.83 -2.39 8.66
C HIS A 257 1.32 -2.50 8.44
N MET A 258 0.73 -1.47 7.81
CA MET A 258 -0.71 -1.45 7.50
C MET A 258 -1.20 -2.66 6.70
N GLY A 259 -0.35 -3.22 5.82
CA GLY A 259 -0.69 -4.39 5.01
C GLY A 259 -0.99 -5.65 5.82
N GLY A 260 -0.24 -5.90 6.90
CA GLY A 260 -0.43 -7.07 7.77
C GLY A 260 -1.38 -6.80 8.93
N ILE A 261 -1.28 -5.65 9.60
CA ILE A 261 -2.17 -5.33 10.73
C ILE A 261 -3.61 -5.04 10.28
N GLY A 262 -3.80 -4.47 9.08
CA GLY A 262 -5.11 -4.07 8.55
C GLY A 262 -6.16 -5.19 8.58
N PRO A 263 -5.88 -6.38 8.03
CA PRO A 263 -6.79 -7.53 8.13
C PRO A 263 -7.16 -7.94 9.56
N ILE A 264 -6.22 -7.86 10.52
CA ILE A 264 -6.48 -8.19 11.94
C ILE A 264 -7.51 -7.22 12.54
N LEU A 265 -7.32 -5.93 12.28
CA LEU A 265 -8.20 -4.84 12.71
C LEU A 265 -9.60 -4.94 12.07
N ARG A 266 -9.63 -5.26 10.78
CA ARG A 266 -10.85 -5.32 9.98
C ARG A 266 -11.68 -6.59 10.21
N GLY A 267 -11.04 -7.70 10.60
CA GLY A 267 -11.70 -8.99 10.85
C GLY A 267 -12.95 -8.88 11.73
N PRO A 268 -12.86 -8.30 12.94
CA PRO A 268 -14.03 -8.05 13.78
C PRO A 268 -15.07 -7.09 13.16
N LEU A 269 -14.64 -6.07 12.41
CA LEU A 269 -15.57 -5.13 11.75
C LEU A 269 -16.43 -5.85 10.70
N TYR A 270 -15.82 -6.72 9.90
CA TYR A 270 -16.52 -7.42 8.82
C TYR A 270 -17.20 -8.71 9.30
N GLY A 271 -16.64 -9.35 10.33
CA GLY A 271 -17.01 -10.69 10.76
C GLY A 271 -16.32 -11.79 9.94
N THR A 272 -15.20 -11.47 9.30
CA THR A 272 -14.39 -12.40 8.52
C THR A 272 -13.41 -13.16 9.41
N THR A 273 -12.95 -14.31 8.93
CA THR A 273 -11.89 -15.08 9.59
C THR A 273 -10.52 -14.62 9.11
N VAL A 274 -9.57 -14.48 10.03
CA VAL A 274 -8.16 -14.27 9.70
C VAL A 274 -7.44 -15.62 9.74
N VAL A 275 -6.70 -15.95 8.68
CA VAL A 275 -5.73 -17.05 8.67
C VAL A 275 -4.36 -16.44 8.86
N LEU A 276 -3.78 -16.59 10.06
CA LEU A 276 -2.51 -15.96 10.43
C LEU A 276 -1.35 -16.92 10.18
N ARG A 277 -0.41 -16.49 9.33
CA ARG A 277 0.88 -17.13 9.13
C ARG A 277 1.98 -16.25 9.72
N GLU A 278 2.91 -16.85 10.45
CA GLU A 278 3.96 -16.13 11.20
C GLU A 278 5.02 -15.45 10.30
N GLY A 279 5.02 -15.78 9.01
CA GLY A 279 5.87 -15.14 8.02
C GLY A 279 5.59 -15.64 6.60
N PHE A 280 6.15 -14.94 5.62
CA PHE A 280 5.98 -15.34 4.23
C PHE A 280 6.96 -16.47 3.84
N ASP A 281 6.41 -17.55 3.31
CA ASP A 281 7.13 -18.51 2.49
C ASP A 281 6.21 -18.88 1.34
N ALA A 282 6.70 -18.75 0.11
CA ALA A 282 5.86 -18.76 -1.09
C ALA A 282 5.09 -20.07 -1.28
N GLY A 283 5.75 -21.21 -1.04
CA GLY A 283 5.12 -22.52 -1.17
C GLY A 283 4.06 -22.74 -0.09
N GLY A 284 4.43 -22.52 1.18
CA GLY A 284 3.51 -22.70 2.28
C GLY A 284 2.35 -21.69 2.29
N ALA A 285 2.56 -20.44 1.90
CA ALA A 285 1.49 -19.46 1.75
C ALA A 285 0.50 -19.86 0.65
N ALA A 286 1.01 -20.38 -0.48
CA ALA A 286 0.16 -20.90 -1.55
C ALA A 286 -0.64 -22.13 -1.09
N ASP A 287 -0.02 -23.03 -0.31
CA ASP A 287 -0.68 -24.21 0.25
C ASP A 287 -1.74 -23.84 1.30
N ASP A 288 -1.45 -22.84 2.16
CA ASP A 288 -2.38 -22.35 3.19
C ASP A 288 -3.65 -21.78 2.59
N ILE A 289 -3.59 -21.16 1.39
CA ILE A 289 -4.78 -20.68 0.70
C ILE A 289 -5.76 -21.83 0.45
N GLY A 290 -5.30 -22.94 -0.13
CA GLY A 290 -6.14 -24.10 -0.40
C GLY A 290 -6.53 -24.86 0.87
N LYS A 291 -5.60 -24.98 1.83
CA LYS A 291 -5.82 -25.71 3.09
C LYS A 291 -6.91 -25.08 3.95
N TYR A 292 -6.97 -23.75 3.98
CA TYR A 292 -7.89 -23.00 4.84
C TYR A 292 -9.02 -22.33 4.07
N ASP A 293 -9.19 -22.63 2.77
CA ASP A 293 -10.15 -21.97 1.88
C ASP A 293 -10.05 -20.44 1.97
N ALA A 294 -8.83 -19.90 1.95
CA ALA A 294 -8.63 -18.45 1.99
C ALA A 294 -9.24 -17.82 0.73
N THR A 295 -10.05 -16.78 0.93
CA THR A 295 -10.71 -16.04 -0.15
C THR A 295 -10.02 -14.73 -0.47
N GLY A 296 -9.24 -14.19 0.48
CA GLY A 296 -8.47 -12.96 0.31
C GLY A 296 -7.04 -13.11 0.81
N VAL A 297 -6.10 -12.44 0.16
CA VAL A 297 -4.71 -12.30 0.62
C VAL A 297 -4.15 -10.94 0.22
N SER A 298 -3.37 -10.31 1.10
CA SER A 298 -2.61 -9.10 0.78
C SER A 298 -1.16 -9.47 0.44
N LEU A 299 -0.67 -9.05 -0.72
CA LEU A 299 0.68 -9.37 -1.19
C LEU A 299 1.36 -8.14 -1.79
N VAL A 300 2.69 -8.14 -1.80
CA VAL A 300 3.47 -7.33 -2.74
C VAL A 300 3.71 -8.12 -4.04
N PRO A 301 3.95 -7.46 -5.19
CA PRO A 301 4.18 -8.12 -6.48
C PRO A 301 5.18 -9.28 -6.46
N THR A 302 6.28 -9.12 -5.72
CA THR A 302 7.33 -10.15 -5.63
C THR A 302 6.91 -11.38 -4.85
N MET A 303 6.05 -11.25 -3.84
CA MET A 303 5.48 -12.41 -3.14
C MET A 303 4.58 -13.20 -4.10
N LEU A 304 3.72 -12.51 -4.84
CA LEU A 304 2.82 -13.15 -5.81
C LEU A 304 3.60 -13.87 -6.92
N LYS A 305 4.63 -13.23 -7.50
CA LYS A 305 5.54 -13.87 -8.48
C LYS A 305 6.11 -15.17 -7.91
N ARG A 306 6.70 -15.13 -6.70
CA ARG A 306 7.29 -16.30 -6.03
C ARG A 306 6.27 -17.41 -5.75
N MET A 307 5.03 -17.07 -5.37
CA MET A 307 3.97 -18.06 -5.15
C MET A 307 3.58 -18.76 -6.46
N LEU A 308 3.40 -17.99 -7.53
CA LEU A 308 3.11 -18.53 -8.86
C LEU A 308 4.28 -19.36 -9.41
N ASP A 309 5.52 -19.00 -9.11
CA ASP A 309 6.70 -19.80 -9.49
C ASP A 309 6.76 -21.12 -8.71
N SER A 310 6.33 -21.12 -7.46
CA SER A 310 6.33 -22.31 -6.60
C SER A 310 5.23 -23.32 -6.93
N ARG A 311 4.06 -22.86 -7.38
CA ARG A 311 2.86 -23.72 -7.58
C ARG A 311 2.23 -23.64 -8.97
N GLY A 312 2.71 -22.77 -9.85
CA GLY A 312 2.15 -22.52 -11.18
C GLY A 312 0.90 -21.63 -11.14
N THR A 313 -0.06 -21.98 -10.30
CA THR A 313 -1.29 -21.21 -10.02
C THR A 313 -1.60 -21.21 -8.52
N LEU A 314 -2.66 -20.49 -8.13
CA LEU A 314 -3.20 -20.47 -6.77
C LEU A 314 -4.55 -21.18 -6.72
N SER A 315 -5.03 -21.47 -5.50
CA SER A 315 -6.33 -22.12 -5.27
C SER A 315 -7.50 -21.29 -5.81
N ASP A 316 -8.49 -21.95 -6.39
CA ASP A 316 -9.75 -21.36 -6.88
C ASP A 316 -10.63 -20.79 -5.76
N SER A 317 -10.29 -21.04 -4.49
CA SER A 317 -10.94 -20.40 -3.35
C SER A 317 -10.67 -18.89 -3.29
N LEU A 318 -9.57 -18.42 -3.89
CA LEU A 318 -9.24 -17.00 -3.91
C LEU A 318 -10.22 -16.21 -4.77
N ARG A 319 -10.72 -15.14 -4.16
CA ARG A 319 -11.53 -14.11 -4.81
C ARG A 319 -10.80 -12.78 -4.88
N VAL A 320 -9.83 -12.54 -3.99
CA VAL A 320 -9.10 -11.27 -3.90
C VAL A 320 -7.62 -11.52 -3.64
N VAL A 321 -6.77 -11.12 -4.58
CA VAL A 321 -5.34 -10.89 -4.35
C VAL A 321 -5.11 -9.39 -4.33
N LEU A 322 -5.07 -8.82 -3.13
CA LEU A 322 -4.86 -7.40 -2.93
C LEU A 322 -3.38 -7.08 -3.11
N LEU A 323 -3.03 -6.41 -4.21
CA LEU A 323 -1.65 -6.27 -4.66
C LEU A 323 -1.17 -4.83 -4.49
N GLY A 324 -0.38 -4.56 -3.45
CA GLY A 324 0.05 -3.21 -3.10
C GLY A 324 1.46 -3.12 -2.57
N GLY A 325 1.89 -1.93 -2.16
CA GLY A 325 3.21 -1.67 -1.59
C GLY A 325 4.34 -1.50 -2.63
N ALA A 326 4.14 -1.93 -3.87
CA ALA A 326 5.01 -1.61 -4.99
C ALA A 326 4.21 -1.65 -6.32
N PRO A 327 4.68 -0.97 -7.38
CA PRO A 327 4.10 -1.10 -8.71
C PRO A 327 4.06 -2.56 -9.15
N ALA A 328 2.91 -3.00 -9.66
CA ALA A 328 2.76 -4.35 -10.22
C ALA A 328 3.35 -4.38 -11.63
N PRO A 329 4.30 -5.28 -11.94
CA PRO A 329 4.80 -5.44 -13.30
C PRO A 329 3.71 -5.93 -14.25
N ASP A 330 3.71 -5.40 -15.48
CA ASP A 330 2.73 -5.73 -16.52
C ASP A 330 2.68 -7.23 -16.81
N ASP A 331 3.85 -7.89 -16.92
CA ASP A 331 3.99 -9.32 -17.16
C ASP A 331 3.37 -10.16 -16.03
N LEU A 332 3.44 -9.68 -14.78
CA LEU A 332 2.82 -10.35 -13.65
C LEU A 332 1.30 -10.25 -13.71
N VAL A 333 0.75 -9.08 -14.08
CA VAL A 333 -0.70 -8.88 -14.24
C VAL A 333 -1.24 -9.75 -15.38
N GLU A 334 -0.54 -9.78 -16.52
CA GLU A 334 -0.89 -10.66 -17.65
C GLU A 334 -0.82 -12.16 -17.27
N ARG A 335 0.21 -12.55 -16.50
CA ARG A 335 0.31 -13.91 -15.97
C ARG A 335 -0.88 -14.24 -15.07
N CYS A 336 -1.32 -13.31 -14.23
CA CYS A 336 -2.51 -13.49 -13.40
C CYS A 336 -3.79 -13.63 -14.24
N ARG A 337 -3.93 -12.85 -15.32
CA ARG A 337 -5.01 -13.01 -16.31
C ARG A 337 -5.03 -14.43 -16.89
N ASN A 338 -3.88 -14.94 -17.31
CA ASN A 338 -3.74 -16.28 -17.90
C ASN A 338 -4.07 -17.41 -16.91
N TYR A 339 -3.78 -17.22 -15.62
CA TYR A 339 -4.08 -18.20 -14.56
C TYR A 339 -5.41 -17.93 -13.84
N SER A 340 -6.20 -16.95 -14.28
CA SER A 340 -7.45 -16.53 -13.62
C SER A 340 -7.27 -16.15 -12.14
N VAL A 341 -6.12 -15.59 -11.79
CA VAL A 341 -5.83 -15.09 -10.44
C VAL A 341 -6.45 -13.69 -10.29
N PRO A 342 -7.36 -13.47 -9.33
CA PRO A 342 -8.12 -12.23 -9.21
C PRO A 342 -7.30 -11.13 -8.54
N VAL A 343 -6.42 -10.49 -9.29
CA VAL A 343 -5.56 -9.41 -8.79
C VAL A 343 -6.29 -8.08 -8.69
N TYR A 344 -6.08 -7.40 -7.57
CA TYR A 344 -6.56 -6.05 -7.28
C TYR A 344 -5.35 -5.15 -7.00
N PRO A 345 -4.64 -4.66 -8.04
CA PRO A 345 -3.64 -3.61 -7.89
C PRO A 345 -4.19 -2.45 -7.07
N THR A 346 -3.43 -2.01 -6.08
CA THR A 346 -3.89 -0.97 -5.15
C THR A 346 -2.79 0.01 -4.81
N TYR A 347 -3.18 1.27 -4.71
CA TYR A 347 -2.36 2.36 -4.27
C TYR A 347 -2.85 2.90 -2.92
N GLY A 348 -1.89 3.26 -2.09
CA GLY A 348 -2.11 3.79 -0.75
C GLY A 348 -0.83 3.73 0.06
N MET A 349 -0.86 4.41 1.21
CA MET A 349 0.29 4.56 2.08
C MET A 349 -0.12 4.52 3.55
N THR A 350 0.85 4.53 4.45
CA THR A 350 0.57 4.51 5.89
C THR A 350 -0.24 5.74 6.29
N GLU A 351 0.08 6.90 5.75
CA GLU A 351 -0.55 8.22 5.97
C GLU A 351 -2.02 8.26 5.53
N THR A 352 -2.49 7.27 4.78
CA THR A 352 -3.89 7.13 4.33
C THR A 352 -4.58 5.91 4.93
N ALA A 353 -4.03 5.37 6.03
CA ALA A 353 -4.55 4.21 6.72
C ALA A 353 -4.72 2.98 5.82
N SER A 354 -3.77 2.75 4.89
CA SER A 354 -3.80 1.75 3.79
C SER A 354 -4.28 2.34 2.46
N GLN A 355 -5.24 1.72 1.79
CA GLN A 355 -5.59 1.97 0.39
C GLN A 355 -6.35 3.28 0.16
N VAL A 356 -6.13 3.91 -0.99
CA VAL A 356 -6.88 5.08 -1.48
C VAL A 356 -7.41 4.90 -2.89
N ALA A 357 -6.80 4.03 -3.68
CA ALA A 357 -7.31 3.57 -4.96
C ALA A 357 -7.07 2.06 -5.12
N THR A 358 -7.99 1.37 -5.76
CA THR A 358 -7.87 -0.07 -6.01
C THR A 358 -8.53 -0.43 -7.33
N ALA A 359 -7.81 -1.10 -8.22
CA ALA A 359 -8.33 -1.70 -9.43
C ALA A 359 -9.07 -2.99 -9.11
N THR A 360 -10.16 -3.24 -9.83
CA THR A 360 -10.77 -4.55 -9.98
C THR A 360 -9.94 -5.39 -10.95
N PRO A 361 -10.09 -6.73 -10.96
CA PRO A 361 -9.41 -7.58 -11.93
C PRO A 361 -9.67 -7.14 -13.37
N ASP A 362 -10.92 -6.84 -13.72
CA ASP A 362 -11.27 -6.39 -15.07
C ASP A 362 -10.53 -5.09 -15.45
N GLU A 363 -10.54 -4.07 -14.59
CA GLU A 363 -9.78 -2.83 -14.83
C GLU A 363 -8.27 -3.10 -14.91
N ALA A 364 -7.72 -3.94 -14.03
CA ALA A 364 -6.28 -4.25 -14.03
C ALA A 364 -5.84 -4.98 -15.30
N PHE A 365 -6.73 -5.80 -15.86
CA PHE A 365 -6.50 -6.57 -17.05
C PHE A 365 -6.68 -5.74 -18.32
N ASP A 366 -7.72 -4.91 -18.37
CA ASP A 366 -8.05 -4.09 -19.54
C ASP A 366 -7.13 -2.86 -19.65
N ASP A 367 -6.70 -2.31 -18.52
CA ASP A 367 -5.89 -1.10 -18.41
C ASP A 367 -4.61 -1.36 -17.58
N VAL A 368 -3.70 -2.14 -18.16
CA VAL A 368 -2.45 -2.57 -17.49
C VAL A 368 -1.66 -1.36 -16.96
N GLY A 369 -1.15 -1.49 -15.73
CA GLY A 369 -0.45 -0.42 -15.01
C GLY A 369 -1.35 0.46 -14.14
N THR A 370 -2.68 0.36 -14.27
CA THR A 370 -3.59 1.08 -13.38
C THR A 370 -3.58 0.54 -11.95
N VAL A 371 -3.68 1.44 -10.98
CA VAL A 371 -4.01 1.13 -9.58
C VAL A 371 -5.50 1.34 -9.28
N GLY A 372 -6.28 1.60 -10.33
CA GLY A 372 -7.73 1.70 -10.32
C GLY A 372 -8.25 3.07 -9.93
N ARG A 373 -9.47 3.07 -9.38
CA ARG A 373 -10.21 4.30 -9.07
C ARG A 373 -10.14 4.65 -7.58
N PRO A 374 -10.28 5.94 -7.21
CA PRO A 374 -10.36 6.36 -5.82
C PRO A 374 -11.45 5.61 -5.05
N LEU A 375 -11.15 5.30 -3.78
CA LEU A 375 -12.08 4.61 -2.90
C LEU A 375 -13.21 5.54 -2.42
N PHE A 376 -14.24 4.92 -1.83
CA PHE A 376 -15.41 5.61 -1.30
C PHE A 376 -15.05 6.77 -0.36
N PHE A 377 -15.60 7.96 -0.63
CA PHE A 377 -15.30 9.23 0.08
C PHE A 377 -13.82 9.63 0.11
N THR A 378 -13.01 9.15 -0.84
CA THR A 378 -11.63 9.60 -1.02
C THR A 378 -11.55 10.48 -2.26
N ASP A 379 -11.17 11.74 -2.06
CA ASP A 379 -10.90 12.66 -3.14
C ASP A 379 -9.42 12.54 -3.53
N LEU A 380 -9.18 12.45 -4.83
CA LEU A 380 -7.84 12.29 -5.40
C LEU A 380 -7.67 13.21 -6.59
N TRP A 381 -6.69 14.09 -6.49
CA TRP A 381 -6.31 15.05 -7.52
C TRP A 381 -4.88 14.81 -7.95
N VAL A 382 -4.59 15.25 -9.18
CA VAL A 382 -3.24 15.36 -9.71
C VAL A 382 -3.01 16.85 -9.90
N VAL A 383 -1.92 17.39 -9.34
CA VAL A 383 -1.64 18.83 -9.33
C VAL A 383 -0.28 19.17 -9.91
N ASP A 384 -0.14 20.37 -10.45
CA ASP A 384 1.13 20.93 -10.91
C ASP A 384 2.00 21.46 -9.75
N GLU A 385 3.12 22.09 -10.08
CA GLU A 385 4.07 22.65 -9.11
C GLU A 385 3.47 23.78 -8.25
N ASP A 386 2.46 24.48 -8.78
CA ASP A 386 1.73 25.56 -8.10
C ASP A 386 0.56 25.02 -7.24
N GLY A 387 0.30 23.71 -7.28
CA GLY A 387 -0.79 23.06 -6.56
C GLY A 387 -2.15 23.18 -7.26
N THR A 388 -2.17 23.51 -8.55
CA THR A 388 -3.38 23.58 -9.36
C THR A 388 -3.67 22.22 -9.98
N ALA A 389 -4.93 21.77 -9.94
CA ALA A 389 -5.33 20.52 -10.57
C ALA A 389 -5.07 20.56 -12.08
N VAL A 390 -4.46 19.50 -12.61
CA VAL A 390 -4.15 19.36 -14.04
C VAL A 390 -5.26 18.59 -14.78
N GLU A 391 -5.29 18.74 -16.11
CA GLU A 391 -6.21 17.99 -16.97
C GLU A 391 -5.91 16.48 -16.96
N PRO A 392 -6.91 15.61 -17.19
CA PRO A 392 -6.68 14.17 -17.35
C PRO A 392 -5.55 13.83 -18.33
N GLY A 393 -4.81 12.77 -18.04
CA GLY A 393 -3.63 12.34 -18.79
C GLY A 393 -2.36 13.15 -18.53
N THR A 394 -2.44 14.29 -17.83
CA THR A 394 -1.27 15.11 -17.53
C THR A 394 -0.60 14.63 -16.24
N PRO A 395 0.70 14.28 -16.26
CA PRO A 395 1.43 13.92 -15.05
C PRO A 395 1.55 15.10 -14.08
N GLY A 396 1.38 14.82 -12.80
CA GLY A 396 1.55 15.76 -11.70
C GLY A 396 1.60 15.05 -10.35
N GLU A 397 1.70 15.82 -9.27
CA GLU A 397 1.75 15.27 -7.92
C GLU A 397 0.37 14.79 -7.47
N ILE A 398 0.29 13.58 -6.92
CA ILE A 398 -0.94 13.02 -6.39
C ILE A 398 -1.22 13.65 -5.03
N VAL A 399 -2.39 14.26 -4.89
CA VAL A 399 -2.91 14.82 -3.63
C VAL A 399 -4.16 14.05 -3.23
N VAL A 400 -4.20 13.62 -1.98
CA VAL A 400 -5.32 12.82 -1.44
C VAL A 400 -5.98 13.56 -0.28
N SER A 401 -7.31 13.63 -0.30
CA SER A 401 -8.10 14.11 0.84
C SER A 401 -9.24 13.14 1.14
N GLY A 402 -9.74 13.20 2.36
CA GLY A 402 -10.83 12.36 2.81
C GLY A 402 -10.60 11.78 4.21
N PRO A 403 -11.56 10.98 4.70
CA PRO A 403 -11.56 10.49 6.07
C PRO A 403 -10.48 9.45 6.36
N THR A 404 -9.83 8.89 5.33
CA THR A 404 -8.72 7.95 5.46
C THR A 404 -7.38 8.64 5.78
N VAL A 405 -7.27 9.94 5.49
CA VAL A 405 -6.03 10.71 5.64
C VAL A 405 -5.73 10.98 7.12
N SER A 406 -4.50 10.65 7.52
CA SER A 406 -3.96 10.87 8.86
C SER A 406 -3.98 12.34 9.28
N PRO A 407 -4.15 12.66 10.58
CA PRO A 407 -3.96 14.00 11.10
C PRO A 407 -2.48 14.41 11.24
N GLY A 408 -1.55 13.69 10.60
CA GLY A 408 -0.13 14.03 10.56
C GLY A 408 0.78 13.10 11.36
N TYR A 409 2.04 13.49 11.44
CA TYR A 409 3.09 12.75 12.15
C TYR A 409 3.08 13.09 13.64
N TYR A 410 3.33 12.11 14.48
CA TYR A 410 3.43 12.28 15.92
C TYR A 410 4.67 13.11 16.27
N ARG A 411 4.46 14.19 17.04
CA ARG A 411 5.49 15.14 17.50
C ARG A 411 6.43 15.70 16.42
N ASN A 412 5.97 15.73 15.17
CA ASN A 412 6.74 16.29 14.05
C ASN A 412 5.89 17.32 13.28
N PRO A 413 5.69 18.52 13.84
CA PRO A 413 4.83 19.55 13.23
C PRO A 413 5.37 20.09 11.91
N GLU A 414 6.70 20.10 11.73
CA GLU A 414 7.34 20.54 10.48
C GLU A 414 7.01 19.59 9.32
N ALA A 415 7.34 18.29 9.47
CA ALA A 415 6.99 17.30 8.45
C ALA A 415 5.47 17.18 8.25
N THR A 416 4.68 17.45 9.28
CA THR A 416 3.22 17.46 9.17
C THR A 416 2.75 18.62 8.30
N ALA A 417 3.24 19.84 8.52
CA ALA A 417 2.86 21.00 7.73
C ALA A 417 3.31 20.87 6.26
N ASP A 418 4.45 20.22 6.02
CA ASP A 418 4.98 20.00 4.67
C ASP A 418 4.13 19.01 3.85
N ALA A 419 3.65 17.93 4.48
CA ALA A 419 2.91 16.87 3.79
C ALA A 419 1.39 17.05 3.83
N PHE A 420 0.84 17.54 4.94
CA PHE A 420 -0.61 17.64 5.18
C PHE A 420 -1.07 19.09 5.05
N THR A 421 -1.55 19.45 3.87
CA THR A 421 -1.97 20.81 3.51
C THR A 421 -3.49 20.97 3.57
N ASP A 422 -3.99 22.20 3.40
CA ASP A 422 -5.43 22.46 3.30
C ASP A 422 -6.10 21.74 2.11
N ALA A 423 -5.33 21.43 1.05
CA ALA A 423 -5.80 20.66 -0.10
C ALA A 423 -5.84 19.14 0.16
N GLY A 424 -5.17 18.67 1.22
CA GLY A 424 -5.00 17.26 1.54
C GLY A 424 -3.54 16.86 1.72
N LEU A 425 -3.32 15.55 1.79
CA LEU A 425 -2.01 14.93 1.82
C LEU A 425 -1.34 15.02 0.45
N ARG A 426 -0.24 15.76 0.40
CA ARG A 426 0.75 15.70 -0.67
C ARG A 426 1.55 14.41 -0.52
N THR A 427 1.27 13.44 -1.40
CA THR A 427 1.85 12.09 -1.29
C THR A 427 3.35 12.07 -1.64
N GLY A 428 3.79 13.05 -2.43
CA GLY A 428 5.11 13.04 -3.06
C GLY A 428 5.23 12.01 -4.17
N ASP A 429 4.14 11.39 -4.62
CA ASP A 429 4.11 10.47 -5.75
C ASP A 429 3.56 11.19 -6.98
N ILE A 430 4.16 10.95 -8.14
CA ILE A 430 3.74 11.52 -9.42
C ILE A 430 2.91 10.48 -10.16
N GLY A 431 1.81 10.93 -10.72
CA GLY A 431 0.93 10.10 -11.53
C GLY A 431 0.03 10.95 -12.40
N TYR A 432 -0.89 10.28 -13.07
CA TYR A 432 -1.98 10.94 -13.79
C TYR A 432 -3.26 10.14 -13.62
N ARG A 433 -4.39 10.79 -13.85
CA ARG A 433 -5.69 10.11 -14.02
C ARG A 433 -6.11 10.22 -15.47
N ASP A 434 -6.55 9.14 -16.07
CA ASP A 434 -7.10 9.19 -17.42
C ASP A 434 -8.54 9.73 -17.44
N ASP A 435 -9.11 9.84 -18.64
CA ASP A 435 -10.48 10.31 -18.87
C ASP A 435 -11.55 9.39 -18.24
N ASP A 436 -11.21 8.11 -18.03
CA ASP A 436 -12.07 7.11 -17.37
C ASP A 436 -11.90 7.10 -15.83
N GLY A 437 -11.07 8.01 -15.32
CA GLY A 437 -10.81 8.27 -13.93
C GLY A 437 -9.91 7.24 -13.25
N LEU A 438 -9.27 6.35 -14.01
CA LEU A 438 -8.28 5.39 -13.54
C LEU A 438 -6.98 6.11 -13.20
N LEU A 439 -6.33 5.69 -12.12
CA LEU A 439 -5.09 6.27 -11.63
C LEU A 439 -3.90 5.43 -12.10
N TYR A 440 -2.86 6.12 -12.57
CA TYR A 440 -1.56 5.54 -12.88
C TYR A 440 -0.51 6.24 -12.04
N VAL A 441 0.31 5.45 -11.33
CA VAL A 441 1.39 5.95 -10.48
C VAL A 441 2.70 5.69 -11.20
N LEU A 442 3.45 6.75 -11.48
CA LEU A 442 4.66 6.67 -12.31
C LEU A 442 5.91 6.51 -11.45
N ASN A 443 6.14 7.44 -10.52
CA ASN A 443 7.34 7.47 -9.69
C ASN A 443 7.10 8.33 -8.43
N ARG A 444 8.14 8.51 -7.60
CA ARG A 444 8.13 9.55 -6.57
C ARG A 444 8.76 10.84 -7.09
N LYS A 445 8.26 11.96 -6.61
CA LYS A 445 8.79 13.30 -6.85
C LYS A 445 10.27 13.41 -6.47
N ASP A 446 10.63 12.85 -5.32
CA ASP A 446 12.01 12.85 -4.81
C ASP A 446 12.94 11.90 -5.59
N ASP A 447 12.37 11.03 -6.44
CA ASP A 447 13.13 10.13 -7.31
C ASP A 447 13.44 10.76 -8.68
N ARG A 448 12.86 11.93 -9.00
CA ARG A 448 13.15 12.63 -10.26
C ARG A 448 14.63 13.04 -10.29
N ILE A 449 15.35 12.51 -11.28
CA ILE A 449 16.78 12.77 -11.43
C ILE A 449 16.95 14.10 -12.16
N ILE A 450 17.71 15.03 -11.57
CA ILE A 450 18.05 16.30 -12.23
C ILE A 450 19.50 16.24 -12.69
N THR A 451 19.70 15.96 -13.98
CA THR A 451 21.03 15.76 -14.57
C THR A 451 21.29 16.81 -15.65
N GLY A 452 22.33 17.63 -15.47
CA GLY A 452 22.71 18.65 -16.45
C GLY A 452 21.66 19.74 -16.69
N GLY A 453 20.74 19.95 -15.73
CA GLY A 453 19.60 20.86 -15.87
C GLY A 453 18.35 20.24 -16.51
N GLU A 454 18.40 18.95 -16.87
CA GLU A 454 17.26 18.20 -17.43
C GLU A 454 16.63 17.29 -16.37
N ASN A 455 15.32 17.10 -16.45
CA ASN A 455 14.59 16.18 -15.59
C ASN A 455 14.49 14.80 -16.26
N VAL A 456 14.88 13.76 -15.54
CA VAL A 456 14.79 12.37 -15.99
C VAL A 456 13.91 11.59 -15.02
N ASP A 457 12.93 10.89 -15.59
CA ASP A 457 12.14 9.93 -14.85
C ASP A 457 12.92 8.61 -14.73
N PRO A 458 13.33 8.17 -13.52
CA PRO A 458 13.99 6.88 -13.36
C PRO A 458 13.12 5.71 -13.79
N GLY A 459 11.79 5.82 -13.69
CA GLY A 459 10.84 4.80 -14.12
C GLY A 459 10.88 4.57 -15.62
N GLU A 460 10.97 5.64 -16.42
CA GLU A 460 11.11 5.58 -17.89
C GLU A 460 12.39 4.84 -18.30
N VAL A 461 13.51 5.16 -17.65
CA VAL A 461 14.81 4.52 -17.93
C VAL A 461 14.79 3.06 -17.49
N ALA A 462 14.20 2.77 -16.33
CA ALA A 462 14.06 1.41 -15.82
C ALA A 462 13.17 0.56 -16.73
N ALA A 463 12.08 1.11 -17.27
CA ALA A 463 11.20 0.41 -18.21
C ALA A 463 11.96 -0.01 -19.48
N VAL A 464 12.71 0.91 -20.10
CA VAL A 464 13.54 0.58 -21.27
C VAL A 464 14.59 -0.49 -20.94
N LEU A 465 15.29 -0.37 -19.81
CA LEU A 465 16.29 -1.37 -19.43
C LEU A 465 15.68 -2.77 -19.21
N ARG A 466 14.44 -2.86 -18.70
CA ARG A 466 13.73 -4.15 -18.54
C ARG A 466 13.33 -4.81 -19.86
N GLU A 467 13.24 -4.06 -20.96
CA GLU A 467 13.00 -4.64 -22.29
C GLU A 467 14.22 -5.39 -22.84
N HIS A 468 15.41 -5.18 -22.24
CA HIS A 468 16.62 -5.84 -22.68
C HIS A 468 16.59 -7.33 -22.31
N PRO A 469 16.80 -8.28 -23.25
CA PRO A 469 16.66 -9.72 -22.99
C PRO A 469 17.57 -10.30 -21.89
N ALA A 470 18.66 -9.61 -21.59
CA ALA A 470 19.63 -10.02 -20.56
C ALA A 470 19.38 -9.39 -19.17
N VAL A 471 18.28 -8.65 -18.97
CA VAL A 471 17.93 -7.99 -17.71
C VAL A 471 16.69 -8.66 -17.10
N ASP A 472 16.79 -9.14 -15.85
CA ASP A 472 15.64 -9.67 -15.08
C ASP A 472 14.97 -8.58 -14.23
N ASP A 473 15.77 -7.73 -13.58
CA ASP A 473 15.26 -6.61 -12.78
C ASP A 473 16.24 -5.44 -12.80
N VAL A 474 15.76 -4.24 -12.49
CA VAL A 474 16.58 -3.03 -12.51
C VAL A 474 16.00 -1.94 -11.61
N VAL A 475 16.90 -1.18 -10.99
CA VAL A 475 16.56 0.05 -10.25
C VAL A 475 17.38 1.18 -10.82
N VAL A 476 16.71 2.28 -11.18
CA VAL A 476 17.35 3.50 -11.65
C VAL A 476 17.20 4.58 -10.58
N LEU A 477 18.29 5.26 -10.26
CA LEU A 477 18.34 6.37 -9.29
C LEU A 477 19.26 7.49 -9.80
N GLY A 478 19.04 8.69 -9.28
CA GLY A 478 20.01 9.77 -9.38
C GLY A 478 21.09 9.59 -8.32
N VAL A 479 22.36 9.64 -8.71
CA VAL A 479 23.47 9.69 -7.75
C VAL A 479 24.24 11.01 -7.89
N PRO A 480 24.74 11.60 -6.78
CA PRO A 480 25.42 12.88 -6.83
C PRO A 480 26.61 12.89 -7.81
N ASP A 481 26.69 13.95 -8.61
CA ASP A 481 27.74 14.14 -9.59
C ASP A 481 28.21 15.59 -9.63
N SER A 482 29.52 15.83 -9.62
CA SER A 482 30.08 17.19 -9.58
C SER A 482 29.89 17.99 -10.86
N GLU A 483 29.68 17.33 -12.00
CA GLU A 483 29.49 17.96 -13.30
C GLU A 483 28.00 18.13 -13.61
N TRP A 484 27.22 17.09 -13.35
CA TRP A 484 25.82 17.03 -13.78
C TRP A 484 24.81 17.37 -12.67
N GLY A 485 25.28 17.59 -11.42
CA GLY A 485 24.43 17.67 -10.24
C GLY A 485 24.05 16.27 -9.76
N GLU A 486 23.31 15.56 -10.60
CA GLU A 486 23.10 14.11 -10.50
C GLU A 486 23.45 13.43 -11.82
N ARG A 487 23.93 12.19 -11.77
CA ARG A 487 24.00 11.31 -12.94
C ARG A 487 22.97 10.19 -12.80
N VAL A 488 22.37 9.80 -13.92
CA VAL A 488 21.48 8.64 -14.00
C VAL A 488 22.30 7.38 -13.77
N ALA A 489 21.93 6.58 -12.77
CA ALA A 489 22.61 5.34 -12.42
C ALA A 489 21.62 4.18 -12.36
N ALA A 490 22.01 3.02 -12.86
CA ALA A 490 21.21 1.80 -12.88
C ALA A 490 21.91 0.68 -12.13
N LEU A 491 21.19 0.00 -11.23
CA LEU A 491 21.58 -1.28 -10.65
C LEU A 491 20.76 -2.38 -11.34
N VAL A 492 21.44 -3.25 -12.08
CA VAL A 492 20.85 -4.27 -12.96
C VAL A 492 21.01 -5.65 -12.34
N VAL A 493 19.95 -6.44 -12.34
CA VAL A 493 19.98 -7.88 -12.05
C VAL A 493 19.95 -8.62 -13.39
N PRO A 494 21.00 -9.38 -13.73
CA PRO A 494 21.04 -10.16 -14.96
C PRO A 494 19.97 -11.26 -15.03
N ALA A 495 19.45 -11.52 -16.23
CA ALA A 495 18.58 -12.67 -16.49
C ALA A 495 19.32 -14.02 -16.36
N ASP A 496 20.60 -14.05 -16.70
CA ASP A 496 21.50 -15.18 -16.44
C ASP A 496 22.73 -14.67 -15.64
N PRO A 497 22.91 -15.10 -14.38
CA PRO A 497 24.09 -14.73 -13.58
C PRO A 497 25.43 -15.16 -14.19
N GLU A 498 25.43 -16.18 -15.07
CA GLU A 498 26.64 -16.65 -15.76
C GLU A 498 26.96 -15.85 -17.03
N ASP A 499 26.00 -15.06 -17.54
CA ASP A 499 26.10 -14.25 -18.76
C ASP A 499 25.47 -12.84 -18.55
N PRO A 500 26.09 -11.99 -17.71
CA PRO A 500 25.56 -10.65 -17.44
C PRO A 500 25.63 -9.76 -18.68
N PRO A 501 24.67 -8.82 -18.83
CA PRO A 501 24.71 -7.86 -19.93
C PRO A 501 25.97 -7.01 -19.89
N ASP A 502 26.51 -6.70 -21.07
CA ASP A 502 27.64 -5.79 -21.22
C ASP A 502 27.17 -4.33 -21.12
N ASP A 503 27.96 -3.48 -20.46
CA ASP A 503 27.60 -2.07 -20.23
C ASP A 503 27.47 -1.30 -21.56
N GLU A 504 28.31 -1.62 -22.56
CA GLU A 504 28.25 -1.01 -23.90
C GLU A 504 26.99 -1.44 -24.66
N ASP A 505 26.52 -2.68 -24.46
CA ASP A 505 25.29 -3.21 -25.07
C ASP A 505 24.06 -2.53 -24.47
N LEU A 506 24.01 -2.41 -23.13
CA LEU A 506 22.94 -1.69 -22.43
C LEU A 506 22.89 -0.20 -22.78
N ASP A 507 24.04 0.46 -22.88
CA ASP A 507 24.12 1.86 -23.31
C ASP A 507 23.66 2.03 -24.77
N ALA A 508 24.08 1.16 -25.68
CA ALA A 508 23.61 1.16 -27.06
C ALA A 508 22.09 0.96 -27.14
N PHE A 509 21.56 -0.02 -26.40
CA PHE A 509 20.12 -0.31 -26.33
C PHE A 509 19.31 0.88 -25.81
N CYS A 510 19.81 1.55 -24.77
CA CYS A 510 19.21 2.77 -24.22
C CYS A 510 19.25 3.92 -25.23
N ARG A 511 20.37 4.15 -25.91
CA ARG A 511 20.53 5.26 -26.87
C ARG A 511 19.64 5.14 -28.11
N GLU A 512 19.20 3.94 -28.46
CA GLU A 512 18.22 3.72 -29.51
C GLU A 512 16.78 4.15 -29.11
N ARG A 513 16.48 4.18 -27.81
CA ARG A 513 15.12 4.33 -27.26
C ARG A 513 14.91 5.57 -26.39
N LEU A 514 15.98 6.10 -25.81
CA LEU A 514 15.99 7.22 -24.88
C LEU A 514 16.82 8.37 -25.43
N ALA A 515 16.46 9.59 -25.02
CA ALA A 515 17.33 10.74 -25.25
C ALA A 515 18.65 10.60 -24.48
N GLY A 516 19.76 11.09 -25.03
CA GLY A 516 21.10 10.86 -24.47
C GLY A 516 21.28 11.30 -23.01
N PHE A 517 20.58 12.34 -22.56
CA PHE A 517 20.63 12.79 -21.16
C PHE A 517 19.89 11.87 -20.18
N LYS A 518 18.98 11.02 -20.67
CA LYS A 518 18.25 10.01 -19.88
C LYS A 518 19.03 8.69 -19.77
N CYS A 519 20.01 8.46 -20.65
CA CYS A 519 20.78 7.23 -20.65
C CYS A 519 21.60 7.11 -19.35
N PRO A 520 21.64 5.93 -18.69
CA PRO A 520 22.48 5.73 -17.52
C PRO A 520 23.95 6.04 -17.83
N ARG A 521 24.60 6.81 -16.96
CA ARG A 521 26.05 7.08 -17.00
C ARG A 521 26.83 6.22 -16.00
N LEU A 522 26.10 5.41 -15.24
CA LEU A 522 26.64 4.42 -14.33
C LEU A 522 25.70 3.21 -14.39
N ILE A 523 26.24 2.06 -14.73
CA ILE A 523 25.53 0.78 -14.68
C ILE A 523 26.36 -0.13 -13.79
N GLU A 524 25.71 -0.79 -12.85
CA GLU A 524 26.31 -1.78 -11.97
C GLU A 524 25.43 -3.02 -11.94
N THR A 525 26.04 -4.19 -11.77
CA THR A 525 25.31 -5.45 -11.70
C THR A 525 25.20 -5.98 -10.26
N ALA A 526 24.11 -6.67 -9.98
CA ALA A 526 23.84 -7.31 -8.70
C ALA A 526 23.20 -8.69 -8.87
N GLU A 527 23.46 -9.58 -7.91
CA GLU A 527 22.76 -10.87 -7.82
C GLU A 527 21.27 -10.67 -7.47
N GLU A 528 20.96 -9.68 -6.64
CA GLU A 528 19.60 -9.28 -6.30
C GLU A 528 19.54 -7.79 -5.94
N LEU A 529 18.34 -7.20 -6.06
CA LEU A 529 18.10 -5.84 -5.59
C LEU A 529 18.00 -5.80 -4.07
N PRO A 530 18.67 -4.84 -3.39
CA PRO A 530 18.46 -4.55 -1.97
C PRO A 530 16.98 -4.27 -1.68
N ARG A 531 16.45 -4.84 -0.59
CA ARG A 531 15.03 -4.72 -0.19
C ARG A 531 14.87 -4.34 1.27
N THR A 532 13.88 -3.53 1.56
CA THR A 532 13.47 -3.15 2.91
C THR A 532 12.77 -4.31 3.61
N VAL A 533 12.47 -4.13 4.90
CA VAL A 533 11.67 -5.07 5.70
C VAL A 533 10.30 -5.37 5.09
N SER A 534 9.72 -4.41 4.35
CA SER A 534 8.43 -4.54 3.66
C SER A 534 8.51 -5.26 2.29
N GLU A 535 9.68 -5.84 1.96
CA GLU A 535 10.03 -6.43 0.65
C GLU A 535 10.02 -5.48 -0.55
N THR A 536 9.79 -4.18 -0.32
CA THR A 536 9.98 -3.11 -1.31
C THR A 536 11.48 -2.85 -1.51
N ILE A 537 11.87 -2.20 -2.61
CA ILE A 537 13.28 -1.87 -2.89
C ILE A 537 13.86 -0.94 -1.82
N ASP A 538 15.01 -1.30 -1.24
CA ASP A 538 15.78 -0.44 -0.35
C ASP A 538 16.65 0.51 -1.18
N ARG A 539 16.07 1.66 -1.51
CA ARG A 539 16.70 2.67 -2.37
C ARG A 539 17.93 3.31 -1.74
N GLU A 540 18.03 3.38 -0.42
CA GLU A 540 19.20 3.92 0.26
C GLU A 540 20.38 2.96 0.12
N ALA A 541 20.16 1.67 0.37
CA ALA A 541 21.16 0.64 0.12
C ALA A 541 21.59 0.56 -1.37
N VAL A 542 20.65 0.70 -2.31
CA VAL A 542 20.96 0.81 -3.74
C VAL A 542 21.81 2.05 -4.02
N ARG A 543 21.44 3.21 -3.47
CA ARG A 543 22.16 4.48 -3.65
C ARG A 543 23.57 4.40 -3.08
N GLU A 544 23.76 3.82 -1.89
CA GLU A 544 25.09 3.59 -1.31
C GLU A 544 25.97 2.72 -2.21
N ARG A 545 25.40 1.62 -2.74
CA ARG A 545 26.10 0.73 -3.67
C ARG A 545 26.52 1.45 -4.94
N LEU A 546 25.61 2.21 -5.55
CA LEU A 546 25.88 2.98 -6.77
C LEU A 546 26.85 4.15 -6.52
N VAL A 547 26.83 4.78 -5.35
CA VAL A 547 27.81 5.83 -4.99
C VAL A 547 29.21 5.25 -4.73
N ALA A 548 29.27 4.03 -4.18
CA ALA A 548 30.53 3.31 -3.98
C ALA A 548 31.14 2.76 -5.27
N ALA A 549 30.33 2.60 -6.32
CA ALA A 549 30.74 2.17 -7.64
C ALA A 549 31.59 3.23 -8.37
N LYS A 550 32.54 2.76 -9.19
CA LYS A 550 33.34 3.67 -10.02
C LYS A 550 32.57 3.97 -11.31
N PRO A 551 32.46 5.24 -11.73
CA PRO A 551 31.89 5.56 -13.04
C PRO A 551 32.60 4.77 -14.15
N VAL A 552 31.83 4.31 -15.14
CA VAL A 552 32.36 3.78 -16.40
C VAL A 552 33.22 4.88 -17.01
N ALA A 553 34.46 4.55 -17.39
CA ALA A 553 35.32 5.52 -18.04
C ALA A 553 34.70 5.89 -19.39
N GLU A 554 34.38 7.17 -19.60
CA GLU A 554 34.01 7.65 -20.93
C GLU A 554 35.15 7.32 -21.90
N ALA A 555 34.87 6.51 -22.91
CA ALA A 555 35.74 6.41 -24.06
C ALA A 555 35.73 7.78 -24.74
N GLU A 556 36.83 8.55 -24.58
CA GLU A 556 37.03 9.77 -25.35
C GLU A 556 36.82 9.43 -26.83
N PRO A 557 35.97 10.16 -27.57
CA PRO A 557 35.85 9.94 -29.00
C PRO A 557 37.23 10.17 -29.62
N GLU A 558 37.75 9.16 -30.33
CA GLU A 558 38.93 9.27 -31.19
C GLU A 558 38.77 10.50 -32.09
N ARG A 559 39.35 11.63 -31.67
CA ARG A 559 39.61 12.77 -32.55
C ARG A 559 40.72 12.33 -33.50
N ALA A 560 40.30 11.67 -34.56
CA ALA A 560 41.12 11.36 -35.71
C ALA A 560 41.86 12.61 -36.18
N ALA A 561 43.19 12.49 -36.28
CA ALA A 561 43.97 12.99 -37.41
C ALA A 561 43.58 14.38 -37.94
N ALA A 562 43.66 15.42 -37.11
CA ALA A 562 43.56 16.81 -37.55
C ALA A 562 44.68 17.74 -37.05
N GLU A 563 45.66 17.23 -36.30
CA GLU A 563 46.77 18.04 -35.76
C GLU A 563 48.11 17.90 -36.51
N GLU A 564 48.22 17.06 -37.54
CA GLU A 564 49.45 16.94 -38.36
C GLU A 564 49.41 17.72 -39.69
N ARG A 565 48.48 18.67 -39.88
CA ARG A 565 48.44 19.51 -41.10
C ARG A 565 48.54 21.02 -40.89
N ASP A 566 48.61 21.52 -39.65
CA ASP A 566 48.78 22.96 -39.40
C ASP A 566 50.15 23.38 -38.84
N GLU A 567 51.01 22.43 -38.43
CA GLU A 567 52.40 22.74 -38.03
C GLU A 567 53.37 22.99 -39.21
N ALA A 568 52.94 22.80 -40.46
CA ALA A 568 53.76 23.06 -41.65
C ALA A 568 53.56 24.46 -42.26
N ARG A 569 52.71 25.32 -41.70
CA ARG A 569 52.41 26.66 -42.27
C ARG A 569 52.78 27.84 -41.36
N ALA A 570 53.25 27.59 -40.14
CA ALA A 570 53.63 28.64 -39.18
C ALA A 570 55.16 28.83 -39.02
N THR A 571 55.94 28.57 -40.06
CA THR A 571 57.36 28.99 -40.15
C THR A 571 57.60 29.87 -41.37
N GLU A 572 56.76 30.87 -41.62
CA GLU A 572 57.13 31.99 -42.51
C GLU A 572 56.17 33.19 -42.36
N SER A 573 56.34 33.98 -41.30
CA SER A 573 56.29 35.46 -41.34
C SER A 573 56.18 36.03 -39.93
N GLY A 574 57.31 36.44 -39.37
CA GLY A 574 57.32 37.47 -38.33
C GLY A 574 57.24 38.85 -38.98
N ARG A 575 56.49 39.76 -38.36
CA ARG A 575 56.91 41.14 -38.02
C ARG A 575 55.74 41.98 -37.53
N GLU A 576 56.04 42.75 -36.48
CA GLU A 576 55.49 44.07 -36.13
C GLU A 576 54.04 44.08 -35.61
N ALA A 577 53.79 44.33 -34.33
CA ALA A 577 54.00 45.55 -33.52
C ALA A 577 52.71 46.40 -33.43
N ASP A 578 52.27 46.51 -32.18
CA ASP A 578 51.83 47.73 -31.49
C ASP A 578 50.41 48.29 -31.61
N GLU A 579 49.99 48.73 -30.41
CA GLU A 579 49.14 49.88 -30.09
C GLU A 579 47.61 49.88 -30.35
N SER A 580 46.92 49.92 -29.21
CA SER A 580 46.04 51.02 -28.73
C SER A 580 44.55 51.09 -29.11
N GLU A 581 43.76 51.09 -28.01
CA GLU A 581 42.75 52.07 -27.60
C GLU A 581 41.39 52.24 -28.32
N ALA A 582 40.39 52.26 -27.43
CA ALA A 582 39.26 53.20 -27.33
C ALA A 582 37.96 52.95 -28.12
N GLU A 583 36.94 52.60 -27.32
CA GLU A 583 35.65 53.28 -27.10
C GLU A 583 34.79 53.86 -28.26
N VAL A 584 33.47 53.79 -27.99
CA VAL A 584 32.42 54.82 -28.16
C VAL A 584 31.26 54.45 -29.09
N ASP A 585 30.13 54.19 -28.42
CA ASP A 585 28.73 54.65 -28.58
C ASP A 585 27.93 54.66 -29.90
N GLU A 586 26.69 54.20 -29.68
CA GLU A 586 25.37 54.70 -30.08
C GLU A 586 24.97 54.85 -31.56
N VAL A 587 23.74 54.38 -31.84
CA VAL A 587 22.57 55.15 -32.33
C VAL A 587 21.67 54.29 -33.25
N THR A 588 20.43 54.03 -32.81
CA THR A 588 19.23 53.58 -33.58
C THR A 588 18.65 54.72 -34.46
N PRO A 589 17.55 54.67 -35.27
CA PRO A 589 16.47 53.66 -35.43
C PRO A 589 15.83 53.51 -36.86
N ALA A 590 14.66 52.83 -36.90
CA ALA A 590 13.51 52.90 -37.85
C ALA A 590 13.60 52.06 -39.16
N SER A 591 12.55 51.45 -39.73
CA SER A 591 11.10 51.74 -39.78
C SER A 591 10.26 50.56 -40.38
N ASP A 592 8.97 50.45 -39.97
CA ASP A 592 7.72 50.17 -40.75
C ASP A 592 7.56 48.89 -41.62
N ALA A 593 6.39 48.21 -41.80
CA ALA A 593 5.00 48.32 -41.33
C ALA A 593 4.15 47.09 -41.82
N ASP A 594 2.90 47.00 -41.29
CA ASP A 594 1.68 46.25 -41.72
C ASP A 594 1.61 44.72 -41.51
N GLY A 595 0.57 44.10 -40.92
CA GLY A 595 -0.83 44.50 -40.59
C GLY A 595 -1.83 43.43 -41.12
N ALA A 596 -2.27 42.45 -40.31
CA ALA A 596 -3.64 42.19 -39.80
C ALA A 596 -4.82 42.37 -40.81
N ALA A 597 -5.92 41.61 -40.86
CA ALA A 597 -6.45 40.41 -40.20
C ALA A 597 -7.85 40.04 -40.85
N ILE A 598 -8.48 38.99 -40.30
CA ILE A 598 -9.93 38.67 -40.13
C ILE A 598 -10.79 37.98 -41.24
N ASP A 599 -11.32 36.82 -40.83
CA ASP A 599 -12.75 36.38 -40.72
C ASP A 599 -13.39 35.35 -41.66
N ASP A 600 -14.14 34.45 -40.98
CA ASP A 600 -14.89 33.27 -41.42
C ASP A 600 -16.26 33.59 -42.07
N ALA A 601 -16.79 32.64 -42.88
CA ALA A 601 -18.24 32.36 -42.99
C ALA A 601 -18.56 31.09 -43.82
N GLU A 602 -19.25 30.15 -43.15
CA GLU A 602 -20.29 29.16 -43.50
C GLU A 602 -20.63 28.66 -44.94
N ALA A 603 -21.06 27.38 -44.94
CA ALA A 603 -22.23 26.76 -45.59
C ALA A 603 -22.02 25.82 -46.79
N ASP A 604 -22.43 24.56 -46.59
CA ASP A 604 -22.70 23.48 -47.56
C ASP A 604 -24.11 23.65 -48.18
N PRO A 605 -24.40 23.14 -49.41
CA PRO A 605 -25.15 21.87 -49.47
C PRO A 605 -24.95 20.97 -50.73
N ALA A 606 -25.06 19.66 -50.48
CA ALA A 606 -25.89 18.63 -51.14
C ALA A 606 -25.67 18.11 -52.59
N ASP A 607 -25.71 16.77 -52.66
CA ASP A 607 -26.27 15.83 -53.66
C ASP A 607 -25.68 15.70 -55.09
N ALA A 608 -25.19 14.49 -55.42
CA ALA A 608 -25.90 13.53 -56.29
C ALA A 608 -25.03 12.33 -56.77
N GLU A 609 -25.43 11.14 -56.33
CA GLU A 609 -25.61 9.85 -57.03
C GLU A 609 -24.59 9.19 -58.00
N ARG A 610 -24.49 7.86 -57.76
CA ARG A 610 -24.16 6.67 -58.62
C ARG A 610 -22.82 6.02 -58.27
N GLY A 611 -22.72 4.73 -57.98
CA GLY A 611 -23.69 3.64 -57.95
C GLY A 611 -22.96 2.30 -58.19
N GLY A 612 -23.32 1.29 -57.39
CA GLY A 612 -23.13 -0.16 -57.60
C GLY A 612 -21.75 -0.74 -57.29
N ASP A 613 -21.59 -2.01 -56.93
CA ASP A 613 -22.46 -3.11 -56.48
C ASP A 613 -21.51 -4.29 -56.14
N ASP A 614 -22.05 -5.35 -55.54
CA ASP A 614 -21.48 -6.67 -55.20
C ASP A 614 -20.66 -6.74 -53.90
N GLY A 615 -21.07 -7.43 -52.82
CA GLY A 615 -22.02 -8.53 -52.68
C GLY A 615 -21.29 -9.86 -52.45
N GLY A 616 -21.47 -10.50 -51.28
CA GLY A 616 -20.79 -11.76 -50.98
C GLY A 616 -21.03 -12.33 -49.57
N GLU A 617 -22.28 -12.66 -49.29
CA GLU A 617 -22.75 -13.46 -48.15
C GLU A 617 -22.35 -14.95 -48.33
N ALA A 618 -21.98 -15.64 -47.24
CA ALA A 618 -21.92 -17.10 -47.22
C ALA A 618 -22.26 -17.64 -45.82
N THR A 619 -23.52 -18.05 -45.66
CA THR A 619 -23.97 -19.09 -44.73
C THR A 619 -23.64 -20.47 -45.31
N ARG A 620 -23.34 -21.45 -44.46
CA ARG A 620 -23.72 -22.86 -44.66
C ARG A 620 -23.56 -23.70 -43.40
N ASP A 621 -24.55 -24.57 -43.27
CA ASP A 621 -24.85 -25.53 -42.22
C ASP A 621 -23.99 -26.80 -42.27
N ASP A 622 -24.13 -27.55 -41.17
CA ASP A 622 -24.14 -29.02 -41.01
C ASP A 622 -22.83 -29.81 -41.16
N ASP A 623 -22.40 -30.43 -40.06
CA ASP A 623 -22.54 -31.88 -39.89
C ASP A 623 -22.14 -32.27 -38.45
N GLY A 624 -23.04 -32.96 -37.76
CA GLY A 624 -22.77 -33.59 -36.48
C GLY A 624 -22.08 -34.95 -36.64
N GLU A 625 -21.27 -35.34 -35.65
CA GLU A 625 -20.96 -36.75 -35.41
C GLU A 625 -20.88 -37.00 -33.91
N ALA A 626 -21.90 -37.72 -33.43
CA ALA A 626 -21.86 -38.50 -32.21
C ALA A 626 -21.04 -39.77 -32.48
N ILE A 627 -20.13 -40.12 -31.57
CA ILE A 627 -19.63 -41.48 -31.45
C ILE A 627 -19.84 -41.91 -30.00
N ALA A 628 -20.87 -42.73 -29.82
CA ALA A 628 -20.98 -43.70 -28.75
C ALA A 628 -20.56 -45.07 -29.32
N ASP A 629 -20.37 -46.02 -28.39
CA ASP A 629 -20.07 -47.45 -28.54
C ASP A 629 -18.57 -47.80 -28.41
N GLU A 630 -18.14 -48.79 -27.62
CA GLU A 630 -18.81 -49.73 -26.70
C GLU A 630 -17.69 -50.45 -25.91
N ASP A 631 -18.06 -50.92 -24.71
CA ASP A 631 -17.58 -52.13 -24.03
C ASP A 631 -16.08 -52.46 -23.96
N GLU A 632 -15.52 -52.46 -22.74
CA GLU A 632 -15.07 -53.74 -22.17
C GLU A 632 -15.17 -53.77 -20.63
N ARG A 633 -15.64 -54.93 -20.18
CA ARG A 633 -16.12 -55.28 -18.85
C ARG A 633 -14.96 -55.64 -17.92
N GLY A 634 -15.16 -55.40 -16.63
CA GLY A 634 -14.26 -55.89 -15.58
C GLY A 634 -14.89 -55.81 -14.20
N ASP A 635 -15.93 -56.61 -13.98
CA ASP A 635 -16.46 -56.95 -12.65
C ASP A 635 -15.35 -57.50 -11.74
N VAL A 636 -15.24 -57.02 -10.51
CA VAL A 636 -14.87 -57.87 -9.36
C VAL A 636 -15.68 -57.45 -8.13
N GLU A 637 -16.70 -58.26 -7.83
CA GLU A 637 -17.37 -58.34 -6.54
C GLU A 637 -16.44 -58.94 -5.45
N SER A 638 -16.56 -58.38 -4.24
CA SER A 638 -16.79 -59.05 -2.95
C SER A 638 -16.11 -60.40 -2.65
N ALA A 639 -15.37 -60.48 -1.53
CA ALA A 639 -15.55 -61.54 -0.53
C ALA A 639 -14.75 -61.30 0.76
N GLU A 640 -15.48 -61.40 1.87
CA GLU A 640 -15.03 -61.65 3.24
C GLU A 640 -14.25 -62.97 3.37
N GLY A 641 -13.43 -63.09 4.42
CA GLY A 641 -12.73 -64.34 4.75
C GLY A 641 -11.96 -64.28 6.07
N ASP A 642 -12.63 -64.73 7.12
CA ASP A 642 -12.28 -64.82 8.54
C ASP A 642 -11.42 -66.07 8.92
N ILE A 643 -10.73 -65.99 10.07
CA ILE A 643 -10.25 -67.07 11.00
C ILE A 643 -8.91 -67.77 10.61
N ASP A 644 -7.82 -67.89 11.42
CA ASP A 644 -7.70 -68.48 12.78
C ASP A 644 -6.28 -68.38 13.41
N ASP A 645 -6.27 -68.25 14.74
CA ASP A 645 -5.44 -68.76 15.87
C ASP A 645 -3.90 -68.94 15.91
N GLY A 646 -3.35 -68.56 17.09
CA GLY A 646 -2.17 -69.12 17.77
C GLY A 646 -1.39 -68.09 18.61
N ASP A 647 -1.83 -67.72 19.82
CA ASP A 647 -1.54 -68.31 21.16
C ASP A 647 -0.19 -67.90 21.83
N GLY A 648 -0.29 -67.53 23.12
CA GLY A 648 0.77 -67.32 24.11
C GLY A 648 1.09 -65.85 24.41
N GLY A 649 0.80 -65.22 25.55
CA GLY A 649 0.45 -65.70 26.90
C GLY A 649 1.26 -64.89 27.93
N ASP A 650 0.54 -64.25 28.86
CA ASP A 650 0.88 -63.89 30.27
C ASP A 650 2.15 -63.03 30.53
N ASP A 651 2.20 -62.04 31.42
CA ASP A 651 1.55 -61.80 32.71
C ASP A 651 1.77 -60.31 33.11
N GLU A 652 0.75 -59.64 33.66
CA GLU A 652 0.93 -58.50 34.58
C GLU A 652 1.47 -59.02 35.94
N PRO A 653 1.96 -58.14 36.83
CA PRO A 653 1.04 -57.67 37.87
C PRO A 653 1.29 -56.23 38.35
N ALA A 654 0.20 -55.47 38.50
CA ALA A 654 0.00 -54.60 39.67
C ALA A 654 -0.67 -55.46 40.78
N PRO A 655 -0.48 -55.19 42.09
CA PRO A 655 -1.14 -54.04 42.72
C PRO A 655 -0.41 -53.47 43.96
N ASP A 656 -0.77 -52.24 44.38
CA ASP A 656 -1.54 -52.01 45.62
C ASP A 656 -1.64 -50.51 45.96
N ARG A 657 -2.84 -50.14 46.40
CA ARG A 657 -3.15 -48.91 47.14
C ARG A 657 -2.84 -49.15 48.62
N ASP A 658 -2.32 -48.15 49.32
CA ASP A 658 -2.88 -47.61 50.58
C ASP A 658 -1.90 -46.66 51.31
N GLU A 659 -2.49 -45.61 51.91
CA GLU A 659 -2.06 -44.83 53.10
C GLU A 659 -0.70 -44.10 53.13
N GLU A 660 -0.69 -42.77 52.94
CA GLU A 660 -0.53 -41.73 53.99
C GLU A 660 -0.79 -40.31 53.45
#